data_AF-A7SV48-F1
#
_entry.id   AF-A7SV48-F1
#
_cell.length_a   1.000
_cell.length_b   1.000
_cell.length_c   1.000
_cell.angle_alpha   90.00
_cell.angle_beta   90.00
_cell.angle_gamma   90.00
#
_symmetry.space_group_name_H-M   'P 1'
#
loop_
_entity.id
_entity.type
_entity.pdbx_description
1 polymer ?
#
loop_
_entity_poly.entity_id
_entity_poly.type
_entity_poly.pdbx_seq_one_letter_code
_entity_poly.pdbx_strand_id
1 'polypeptide(L)'
;MEEICDLEGDDRELFSDQLCSIGEFARISAAHAFPLLTALLENRVCKLEERLTALQTAANSVSNIVSSSGSPIPPIQGMENLFEDLHWLLLIAGHMIADESTGETPLIPSAVVQYSAACVERTDVTATLDFMFGSQSGALVLPNYFVACSTTCVEGADLRRSPQTTPTHTVLMFHKRYRRNGSSFLFIRSYLFPDERDSVELSASLSSIFGKDSTGGKWMIGFLLDTVRANLTYWASEPALAEDTVLLLLSLVDTKSRAEVAVSFECLWQLGQLQASREGPISQLPAEVHRFYVQALVLAGSSEGDHPLRDRYWKQFLQSMHNRFGIVCHQPNFVKLAQKEPIKAEVQSLLESFKGVALAVNAWNVNELFDFLLPVLRDSVTLLSVYHTCPEVAVLVLEFYVNAVEAFVNFLSQTQANHLFKACLSLLDTYTKCNMGKHSLSSLVEEEQFYDLLLLMKLLSHMLTQDILNLGPDVIAFLCAVLISDGTEKISAGDVTLYGLNIILPLITVELLKFPSLCEEYFKLSTFVCEVYPEKVVALPDGLFHNMMSTLEVGLSNYDSDISKMSLESVASLIEHFFKEMRENPPQRMLEIVRHFLRLIFNMVLLESFDMDLLQPASCAFHALICSNQGYYTELVRSLLAHQGDPVISQRLLGAFHQLTPSDMKLSLDKHSKAQFRRNLDTFLANVKGFLCRK
;
A
#
# COMPACT_ATOMS: atom_id res chain seq x y z
N MET A 1 -28.69 -22.76 -13.02
CA MET A 1 -27.35 -22.23 -12.73
C MET A 1 -27.45 -20.76 -13.02
N GLU A 2 -27.94 -20.02 -12.04
CA GLU A 2 -27.72 -18.58 -12.00
C GLU A 2 -26.22 -18.41 -11.76
N GLU A 3 -25.54 -17.69 -12.66
CA GLU A 3 -24.20 -17.18 -12.40
C GLU A 3 -24.28 -16.37 -11.11
N ILE A 4 -23.62 -16.86 -10.06
CA ILE A 4 -23.39 -16.08 -8.84
C ILE A 4 -22.58 -14.87 -9.31
N CYS A 5 -23.20 -13.70 -9.29
CA CYS A 5 -22.50 -12.45 -9.53
C CYS A 5 -21.51 -12.25 -8.38
N ASP A 6 -20.21 -12.35 -8.63
CA ASP A 6 -19.13 -11.94 -7.71
C ASP A 6 -19.12 -10.40 -7.43
N LEU A 7 -20.24 -9.71 -7.72
CA LEU A 7 -20.45 -8.27 -7.56
C LEU A 7 -21.36 -7.92 -6.37
N GLU A 8 -22.00 -8.90 -5.72
CA GLU A 8 -22.68 -8.64 -4.44
C GLU A 8 -21.59 -8.49 -3.34
N GLY A 9 -21.47 -7.27 -2.80
CA GLY A 9 -20.55 -6.97 -1.70
C GLY A 9 -20.82 -7.85 -0.48
N ASP A 10 -19.82 -8.04 0.38
CA ASP A 10 -19.99 -8.79 1.62
C ASP A 10 -21.01 -8.10 2.54
N ASP A 11 -21.81 -8.86 3.30
CA ASP A 11 -22.81 -8.31 4.24
C ASP A 11 -22.15 -7.37 5.25
N ARG A 12 -20.90 -7.64 5.65
CA ARG A 12 -20.10 -6.75 6.48
C ARG A 12 -19.90 -5.37 5.86
N GLU A 13 -19.60 -5.31 4.56
CA GLU A 13 -19.35 -4.07 3.84
C GLU A 13 -20.66 -3.35 3.50
N LEU A 14 -21.66 -4.11 3.04
CA LEU A 14 -22.98 -3.60 2.67
C LEU A 14 -23.73 -3.01 3.87
N PHE A 15 -23.56 -3.59 5.06
CA PHE A 15 -24.27 -3.20 6.27
C PHE A 15 -23.36 -2.62 7.37
N SER A 16 -22.14 -2.15 7.02
CA SER A 16 -21.17 -1.61 7.99
C SER A 16 -21.77 -0.51 8.87
N ASP A 17 -22.46 0.48 8.29
CA ASP A 17 -23.09 1.58 9.03
C ASP A 17 -24.15 1.09 10.03
N GLN A 18 -24.98 0.12 9.62
CA GLN A 18 -26.02 -0.47 10.46
C GLN A 18 -25.40 -1.31 11.58
N LEU A 19 -24.39 -2.12 11.27
CA LEU A 19 -23.67 -2.95 12.23
C LEU A 19 -22.93 -2.09 13.27
N CYS A 20 -22.30 -1.00 12.84
CA CYS A 20 -21.69 -0.01 13.71
C CYS A 20 -22.73 0.62 14.66
N SER A 21 -23.87 1.08 14.12
CA SER A 21 -24.97 1.64 14.91
C SER A 21 -25.54 0.63 15.93
N ILE A 22 -25.72 -0.62 15.53
CA ILE A 22 -26.18 -1.70 16.42
C ILE A 22 -25.13 -1.96 17.51
N GLY A 23 -23.85 -1.97 17.16
CA GLY A 23 -22.74 -2.09 18.10
C GLY A 23 -22.75 -0.98 19.15
N GLU A 24 -22.95 0.28 18.74
CA GLU A 24 -23.08 1.42 19.65
C GLU A 24 -24.26 1.28 20.61
N PHE A 25 -25.46 0.93 20.11
CA PHE A 25 -26.62 0.71 20.97
C PHE A 25 -26.42 -0.45 21.95
N ALA A 26 -25.78 -1.54 21.49
CA ALA A 26 -25.44 -2.68 22.32
C ALA A 26 -24.47 -2.30 23.44
N ARG A 27 -23.47 -1.45 23.15
CA ARG A 27 -22.50 -0.94 24.13
C ARG A 27 -23.15 -0.03 25.19
N ILE A 28 -24.08 0.84 24.80
CA ILE A 28 -24.86 1.66 25.76
C ILE A 28 -25.62 0.76 26.74
N SER A 29 -26.12 -0.38 26.26
CA SER A 29 -26.85 -1.37 27.06
C SER A 29 -26.02 -2.63 27.35
N ALA A 30 -24.71 -2.50 27.57
CA ALA A 30 -23.77 -3.62 27.70
C ALA A 30 -24.23 -4.70 28.70
N ALA A 31 -24.79 -4.29 29.85
CA ALA A 31 -25.29 -5.20 30.87
C ALA A 31 -26.46 -6.11 30.42
N HIS A 32 -27.20 -5.70 29.40
CA HIS A 32 -28.24 -6.51 28.76
C HIS A 32 -27.72 -7.23 27.52
N ALA A 33 -26.96 -6.52 26.67
CA ALA A 33 -26.52 -7.00 25.38
C ALA A 33 -25.51 -8.16 25.47
N PHE A 34 -24.52 -8.07 26.37
CA PHE A 34 -23.51 -9.13 26.54
C PHE A 34 -24.16 -10.49 26.91
N PRO A 35 -24.96 -10.60 27.99
CA PRO A 35 -25.61 -11.87 28.33
C PRO A 35 -26.53 -12.40 27.22
N LEU A 36 -27.26 -11.51 26.52
CA LEU A 36 -28.17 -11.89 25.44
C LEU A 36 -27.41 -12.49 24.25
N LEU A 37 -26.38 -11.80 23.77
CA LEU A 37 -25.58 -12.26 22.63
C LEU A 37 -24.82 -13.54 22.95
N THR A 38 -24.22 -13.66 24.14
CA THR A 38 -23.57 -14.90 24.58
C THR A 38 -24.56 -16.06 24.58
N ALA A 39 -25.75 -15.90 25.18
CA ALA A 39 -26.75 -16.97 25.25
C ALA A 39 -27.27 -17.37 23.86
N LEU A 40 -27.45 -16.41 22.94
CA LEU A 40 -27.85 -16.68 21.57
C LEU A 40 -26.76 -17.42 20.81
N LEU A 41 -25.50 -16.98 20.90
CA LEU A 41 -24.35 -17.62 20.28
C LEU A 41 -24.16 -19.05 20.80
N GLU A 42 -24.10 -19.25 22.12
CA GLU A 42 -23.99 -20.58 22.73
C GLU A 42 -25.12 -21.51 22.27
N ASN A 43 -26.37 -21.03 22.28
CA ASN A 43 -27.50 -21.83 21.82
C ASN A 43 -27.36 -22.26 20.35
N ARG A 44 -26.89 -21.36 19.48
CA ARG A 44 -26.72 -21.65 18.05
C ARG A 44 -25.50 -22.54 17.79
N VAL A 45 -24.39 -22.34 18.50
CA VAL A 45 -23.21 -23.21 18.42
C VAL A 45 -23.56 -24.63 18.88
N CYS A 46 -24.22 -24.80 20.03
CA CYS A 46 -24.64 -26.11 20.50
C CYS A 46 -25.57 -26.81 19.50
N LYS A 47 -26.54 -26.09 18.92
CA LYS A 47 -27.41 -26.64 17.86
C LYS A 47 -26.60 -27.06 16.63
N LEU A 48 -25.56 -26.32 16.28
CA LEU A 48 -24.70 -26.67 15.14
C LEU A 48 -23.90 -27.94 15.43
N GLU A 49 -23.31 -28.05 16.61
CA GLU A 49 -22.59 -29.24 17.06
C GLU A 49 -23.48 -30.49 17.08
N GLU A 50 -24.70 -30.36 17.62
CA GLU A 50 -25.70 -31.44 17.61
C GLU A 50 -26.01 -31.90 16.17
N ARG A 51 -26.21 -30.95 15.24
CA ARG A 51 -26.52 -31.26 13.84
C ARG A 51 -25.34 -31.87 13.10
N LEU A 52 -24.12 -31.39 13.33
CA LEU A 52 -22.91 -31.94 12.71
C LEU A 52 -22.62 -33.35 13.24
N THR A 53 -22.80 -33.58 14.54
CA THR A 53 -22.69 -34.92 15.15
C THR A 53 -23.76 -35.87 14.60
N ALA A 54 -24.99 -35.40 14.43
CA ALA A 54 -26.07 -36.18 13.80
C ALA A 54 -25.75 -36.53 12.34
N LEU A 55 -25.16 -35.61 11.57
CA LEU A 55 -24.75 -35.86 10.19
C LEU A 55 -23.59 -36.86 10.10
N GLN A 56 -22.63 -36.80 11.02
CA GLN A 56 -21.51 -37.75 11.08
C GLN A 56 -21.96 -39.16 11.47
N THR A 57 -22.84 -39.27 12.46
CA THR A 57 -23.43 -40.57 12.85
C THR A 57 -24.27 -41.16 11.73
N ALA A 58 -25.03 -40.33 11.00
CA ALA A 58 -25.73 -40.75 9.79
C ALA A 58 -24.76 -41.21 8.67
N ALA A 59 -23.70 -40.44 8.39
CA ALA A 59 -22.69 -40.80 7.39
C ALA A 59 -21.96 -42.11 7.72
N ASN A 60 -21.61 -42.31 8.99
CA ASN A 60 -20.97 -43.54 9.48
C ASN A 60 -21.93 -44.74 9.49
N SER A 61 -23.24 -44.51 9.63
CA SER A 61 -24.24 -45.58 9.51
C SER A 61 -24.45 -46.01 8.05
N VAL A 62 -24.35 -45.07 7.10
CA VAL A 62 -24.48 -45.34 5.66
C VAL A 62 -23.23 -46.06 5.12
N SER A 63 -22.02 -45.69 5.57
CA SER A 63 -20.80 -46.40 5.17
C SER A 63 -20.77 -47.87 5.62
N ASN A 64 -21.48 -48.22 6.70
CA ASN A 64 -21.69 -49.60 7.14
C ASN A 64 -22.81 -50.35 6.37
N ILE A 65 -23.61 -49.66 5.53
CA ILE A 65 -24.77 -50.22 4.80
C ILE A 65 -24.58 -50.16 3.28
N VAL A 66 -23.44 -49.71 2.74
CA VAL A 66 -23.12 -49.84 1.30
C VAL A 66 -22.72 -51.28 0.95
N SER A 67 -23.69 -52.17 1.08
CA SER A 67 -23.85 -53.34 0.21
C SER A 67 -25.28 -53.49 -0.30
N SER A 68 -26.24 -52.61 0.04
CA SER A 68 -27.50 -52.57 -0.70
C SER A 68 -28.29 -51.26 -0.51
N SER A 69 -28.70 -50.69 -1.66
CA SER A 69 -29.68 -49.62 -1.87
C SER A 69 -29.25 -48.16 -1.59
N GLY A 70 -29.22 -47.37 -2.68
CA GLY A 70 -28.97 -45.93 -2.68
C GLY A 70 -30.14 -45.13 -2.10
N SER A 71 -30.14 -44.95 -0.79
CA SER A 71 -30.97 -43.95 -0.11
C SER A 71 -30.34 -42.55 -0.27
N PRO A 72 -31.12 -41.51 -0.62
CA PRO A 72 -30.62 -40.14 -0.61
C PRO A 72 -30.27 -39.70 0.83
N ILE A 73 -29.21 -38.91 0.95
CA ILE A 73 -28.82 -38.19 2.17
C ILE A 73 -30.05 -37.38 2.63
N PRO A 74 -30.47 -37.45 3.91
CA PRO A 74 -31.62 -36.67 4.38
C PRO A 74 -31.39 -35.17 4.12
N PRO A 75 -32.42 -34.42 3.70
CA PRO A 75 -32.27 -33.02 3.32
C PRO A 75 -31.79 -32.19 4.51
N ILE A 76 -30.84 -31.29 4.26
CA ILE A 76 -30.24 -30.33 5.19
C ILE A 76 -31.26 -29.22 5.48
N GLN A 77 -32.44 -29.56 6.01
CA GLN A 77 -33.47 -28.56 6.33
C GLN A 77 -33.08 -27.78 7.60
N GLY A 78 -32.95 -26.46 7.47
CA GLY A 78 -32.74 -25.54 8.58
C GLY A 78 -31.28 -25.26 8.95
N MET A 79 -30.30 -25.84 8.23
CA MET A 79 -28.88 -25.50 8.45
C MET A 79 -28.52 -24.14 7.88
N GLU A 80 -29.13 -23.75 6.75
CA GLU A 80 -28.97 -22.41 6.17
C GLU A 80 -29.43 -21.33 7.15
N ASN A 81 -30.61 -21.48 7.77
CA ASN A 81 -31.09 -20.56 8.81
C ASN A 81 -30.15 -20.51 10.02
N LEU A 82 -29.56 -21.65 10.39
CA LEU A 82 -28.58 -21.70 11.49
C LEU A 82 -27.29 -20.96 11.13
N PHE A 83 -26.87 -21.04 9.87
CA PHE A 83 -25.71 -20.32 9.35
C PHE A 83 -25.97 -18.83 9.28
N GLU A 84 -27.14 -18.40 8.81
CA GLU A 84 -27.58 -17.01 8.82
C GLU A 84 -27.65 -16.46 10.25
N ASP A 85 -28.29 -17.19 11.17
CA ASP A 85 -28.37 -16.79 12.59
C ASP A 85 -26.96 -16.58 13.16
N LEU A 86 -26.03 -17.51 12.92
CA LEU A 86 -24.66 -17.40 13.41
C LEU A 86 -23.89 -16.27 12.74
N HIS A 87 -24.02 -16.11 11.42
CA HIS A 87 -23.40 -15.04 10.65
C HIS A 87 -23.76 -13.66 11.23
N TRP A 88 -25.05 -13.37 11.37
CA TRP A 88 -25.53 -12.09 11.90
C TRP A 88 -25.16 -11.87 13.37
N LEU A 89 -25.26 -12.92 14.21
CA LEU A 89 -24.88 -12.81 15.62
C LEU A 89 -23.40 -12.46 15.79
N LEU A 90 -22.52 -12.97 14.92
CA LEU A 90 -21.08 -12.68 14.98
C LEU A 90 -20.74 -11.31 14.44
N LEU A 91 -21.37 -10.86 13.36
CA LEU A 91 -21.21 -9.50 12.87
C LEU A 91 -21.62 -8.50 13.96
N ILE A 92 -22.77 -8.71 14.59
CA ILE A 92 -23.26 -7.88 15.69
C ILE A 92 -22.32 -7.94 16.89
N ALA A 93 -21.88 -9.14 17.29
CA ALA A 93 -20.97 -9.30 18.42
C ALA A 93 -19.61 -8.64 18.17
N GLY A 94 -19.06 -8.75 16.94
CA GLY A 94 -17.82 -8.10 16.51
C GLY A 94 -17.87 -6.59 16.66
N HIS A 95 -18.92 -5.96 16.14
CA HIS A 95 -19.13 -4.51 16.24
C HIS A 95 -19.50 -4.08 17.66
N MET A 96 -20.09 -4.95 18.48
CA MET A 96 -20.29 -4.64 19.91
C MET A 96 -18.96 -4.59 20.65
N ILE A 97 -18.04 -5.54 20.41
CA ILE A 97 -16.80 -5.65 21.17
C ILE A 97 -15.69 -4.75 20.65
N ALA A 98 -15.66 -4.34 19.40
CA ALA A 98 -14.57 -3.54 18.86
C ALA A 98 -15.03 -2.58 17.78
N ASP A 99 -14.27 -1.49 17.61
CA ASP A 99 -14.49 -0.50 16.56
C ASP A 99 -13.74 -0.88 15.29
N GLU A 100 -14.36 -0.63 14.14
CA GLU A 100 -13.63 -0.65 12.87
C GLU A 100 -12.68 0.55 12.82
N SER A 101 -11.39 0.29 12.58
CA SER A 101 -10.42 1.33 12.34
C SER A 101 -9.64 1.06 11.05
N THR A 102 -9.56 2.07 10.20
CA THR A 102 -8.70 2.09 9.01
C THR A 102 -7.52 3.01 9.29
N GLY A 103 -6.31 2.47 9.37
CA GLY A 103 -5.07 3.25 9.54
C GLY A 103 -4.66 3.56 10.99
N GLU A 104 -5.55 3.37 11.96
CA GLU A 104 -5.24 3.54 13.39
C GLU A 104 -5.35 2.21 14.16
N THR A 105 -4.66 2.08 15.29
CA THR A 105 -4.82 0.93 16.19
C THR A 105 -6.20 1.00 16.85
N PRO A 106 -7.08 -0.01 16.64
CA PRO A 106 -8.40 0.01 17.25
C PRO A 106 -8.26 -0.13 18.77
N LEU A 107 -8.93 0.75 19.50
CA LEU A 107 -8.97 0.71 20.96
C LEU A 107 -10.21 -0.05 21.44
N ILE A 108 -10.14 -0.55 22.67
CA ILE A 108 -11.28 -1.19 23.32
C ILE A 108 -12.34 -0.12 23.63
N PRO A 109 -13.62 -0.31 23.21
CA PRO A 109 -14.66 0.66 23.49
C PRO A 109 -14.82 0.89 25.00
N SER A 110 -14.92 2.15 25.42
CA SER A 110 -14.95 2.54 26.85
C SER A 110 -16.09 1.87 27.63
N ALA A 111 -17.24 1.67 27.01
CA ALA A 111 -18.38 0.96 27.58
C ALA A 111 -18.05 -0.50 27.94
N VAL A 112 -17.21 -1.17 27.13
CA VAL A 112 -16.76 -2.55 27.37
C VAL A 112 -15.80 -2.59 28.56
N VAL A 113 -14.87 -1.64 28.64
CA VAL A 113 -13.95 -1.51 29.80
C VAL A 113 -14.73 -1.27 31.08
N GLN A 114 -15.70 -0.35 31.05
CA GLN A 114 -16.55 -0.02 32.19
C GLN A 114 -17.40 -1.22 32.65
N TYR A 115 -17.98 -1.95 31.70
CA TYR A 115 -18.74 -3.17 32.00
C TYR A 115 -17.84 -4.24 32.63
N SER A 116 -16.67 -4.49 32.05
CA SER A 116 -15.70 -5.45 32.60
C SER A 116 -15.25 -5.05 34.02
N ALA A 117 -14.97 -3.76 34.24
CA ALA A 117 -14.61 -3.22 35.56
C ALA A 117 -15.74 -3.41 36.60
N ALA A 118 -17.00 -3.19 36.20
CA ALA A 118 -18.16 -3.41 37.05
C ALA A 118 -18.41 -4.89 37.38
N CYS A 119 -17.91 -5.81 36.55
CA CYS A 119 -18.04 -7.25 36.74
C CYS A 119 -16.89 -7.89 37.53
N VAL A 120 -15.81 -7.17 37.87
CA VAL A 120 -14.60 -7.73 38.50
C VAL A 120 -14.90 -8.52 39.78
N GLU A 121 -15.75 -7.99 40.67
CA GLU A 121 -16.10 -8.68 41.93
C GLU A 121 -16.90 -9.98 41.74
N ARG A 122 -17.53 -10.14 40.56
CA ARG A 122 -18.37 -11.30 40.22
C ARG A 122 -17.66 -12.32 39.32
N THR A 123 -16.46 -11.99 38.84
CA THR A 123 -15.76 -12.76 37.82
C THR A 123 -14.61 -13.51 38.45
N ASP A 124 -14.62 -14.84 38.32
CA ASP A 124 -13.43 -15.65 38.59
C ASP A 124 -12.58 -15.79 37.32
N VAL A 125 -11.34 -15.31 37.38
CA VAL A 125 -10.37 -15.41 36.28
C VAL A 125 -10.03 -16.87 35.98
N THR A 126 -9.95 -17.72 37.01
CA THR A 126 -9.64 -19.15 36.79
C THR A 126 -10.77 -19.87 36.09
N ALA A 127 -12.02 -19.71 36.54
CA ALA A 127 -13.18 -20.25 35.84
C ALA A 127 -13.33 -19.72 34.40
N THR A 128 -12.98 -18.45 34.17
CA THR A 128 -13.00 -17.85 32.83
C THR A 128 -11.94 -18.47 31.92
N LEU A 129 -10.72 -18.73 32.42
CA LEU A 129 -9.69 -19.44 31.67
C LEU A 129 -10.04 -20.91 31.44
N ASP A 130 -10.66 -21.59 32.41
CA ASP A 130 -11.13 -22.98 32.24
C ASP A 130 -12.20 -23.08 31.14
N PHE A 131 -13.11 -22.10 31.08
CA PHE A 131 -14.07 -21.98 29.97
C PHE A 131 -13.36 -21.81 28.63
N MET A 132 -12.39 -20.89 28.54
CA MET A 132 -11.58 -20.68 27.32
C MET A 132 -10.81 -21.94 26.89
N PHE A 133 -10.21 -22.67 27.84
CA PHE A 133 -9.45 -23.87 27.52
C PHE A 133 -10.35 -25.07 27.19
N GLY A 134 -11.66 -24.97 27.41
CA GLY A 134 -12.62 -26.05 27.20
C GLY A 134 -12.55 -27.14 28.27
N SER A 135 -12.01 -26.83 29.46
CA SER A 135 -11.95 -27.74 30.60
C SER A 135 -13.35 -27.86 31.22
N GLN A 136 -14.03 -28.98 31.01
CA GLN A 136 -15.29 -29.25 31.71
C GLN A 136 -15.02 -29.46 33.21
N SER A 137 -15.21 -28.42 34.01
CA SER A 137 -15.45 -28.56 35.45
C SER A 137 -16.70 -27.79 35.84
N GLY A 138 -17.59 -28.50 36.53
CA GLY A 138 -18.94 -28.05 36.82
C GLY A 138 -19.03 -26.88 37.80
N ALA A 139 -20.25 -26.34 37.82
CA ALA A 139 -20.83 -25.36 38.74
C ALA A 139 -20.67 -23.87 38.40
N LEU A 140 -21.71 -23.31 37.78
CA LEU A 140 -22.49 -22.16 38.27
C LEU A 140 -21.74 -20.89 38.74
N VAL A 141 -20.66 -20.50 38.05
CA VAL A 141 -20.11 -19.14 38.14
C VAL A 141 -20.12 -18.54 36.75
N LEU A 142 -20.75 -17.36 36.60
CA LEU A 142 -20.81 -16.63 35.34
C LEU A 142 -19.38 -16.38 34.84
N PRO A 143 -18.98 -16.92 33.67
CA PRO A 143 -17.82 -16.41 32.98
C PRO A 143 -18.03 -14.91 32.76
N ASN A 144 -16.95 -14.12 32.65
CA ASN A 144 -17.11 -12.76 32.15
C ASN A 144 -17.82 -12.86 30.79
N TYR A 145 -19.08 -12.42 30.69
CA TYR A 145 -19.87 -12.57 29.46
C TYR A 145 -19.19 -11.88 28.27
N PHE A 146 -18.37 -10.86 28.52
CA PHE A 146 -17.49 -10.31 27.50
C PHE A 146 -16.49 -11.36 27.00
N VAL A 147 -15.77 -12.05 27.90
CA VAL A 147 -14.80 -13.08 27.56
C VAL A 147 -15.50 -14.26 26.89
N ALA A 148 -16.63 -14.73 27.44
CA ALA A 148 -17.41 -15.81 26.83
C ALA A 148 -17.99 -15.44 25.46
N CYS A 149 -18.48 -14.21 25.27
CA CYS A 149 -18.89 -13.72 23.96
C CYS A 149 -17.69 -13.68 23.01
N SER A 150 -16.55 -13.13 23.43
CA SER A 150 -15.35 -13.02 22.60
C SER A 150 -14.76 -14.39 22.24
N THR A 151 -14.74 -15.33 23.17
CA THR A 151 -14.20 -16.67 22.95
C THR A 151 -15.19 -17.51 22.19
N THR A 152 -16.50 -17.39 22.40
CA THR A 152 -17.51 -18.09 21.57
C THR A 152 -17.56 -17.52 20.16
N CYS A 153 -17.32 -16.22 19.96
CA CYS A 153 -17.14 -15.63 18.63
C CYS A 153 -15.94 -16.23 17.89
N VAL A 154 -14.86 -16.50 18.62
CA VAL A 154 -13.61 -17.05 18.09
C VAL A 154 -13.64 -18.59 17.97
N GLU A 155 -14.26 -19.29 18.92
CA GLU A 155 -14.36 -20.76 19.05
C GLU A 155 -15.51 -21.36 18.24
N GLY A 156 -16.64 -20.66 18.08
CA GLY A 156 -17.72 -21.07 17.17
C GLY A 156 -17.23 -21.24 15.72
N ALA A 157 -16.05 -20.69 15.42
CA ALA A 157 -15.34 -20.83 14.15
C ALA A 157 -14.59 -22.17 14.02
N ASP A 158 -14.19 -22.81 15.11
CA ASP A 158 -13.40 -24.06 15.11
C ASP A 158 -14.12 -25.18 15.85
N LEU A 159 -15.02 -25.85 15.12
CA LEU A 159 -15.83 -26.98 15.59
C LEU A 159 -15.02 -28.29 15.75
N ARG A 160 -13.73 -28.18 16.09
CA ARG A 160 -12.73 -29.26 16.14
C ARG A 160 -12.54 -29.92 17.50
N ARG A 161 -13.27 -29.53 18.55
CA ARG A 161 -13.17 -30.19 19.86
C ARG A 161 -13.59 -31.68 19.86
N SER A 162 -14.07 -32.23 18.73
CA SER A 162 -14.19 -33.68 18.53
C SER A 162 -13.01 -34.22 17.70
N PRO A 163 -12.08 -35.00 18.27
CA PRO A 163 -10.88 -35.52 17.60
C PRO A 163 -11.15 -36.58 16.50
N GLN A 164 -12.41 -36.78 16.09
CA GLN A 164 -12.81 -37.84 15.16
C GLN A 164 -13.53 -37.34 13.90
N THR A 165 -13.64 -36.03 13.68
CA THR A 165 -14.43 -35.48 12.59
C THR A 165 -13.58 -35.23 11.34
N THR A 166 -13.71 -36.11 10.35
CA THR A 166 -13.34 -35.79 8.96
C THR A 166 -14.18 -34.59 8.48
N PRO A 167 -13.59 -33.63 7.74
CA PRO A 167 -14.34 -32.47 7.25
C PRO A 167 -15.40 -32.96 6.27
N THR A 168 -16.65 -32.97 6.72
CA THR A 168 -17.82 -33.32 5.91
C THR A 168 -18.27 -32.09 5.12
N HIS A 169 -18.88 -32.32 3.97
CA HIS A 169 -19.38 -31.33 2.99
C HIS A 169 -20.33 -30.25 3.57
N THR A 170 -20.78 -30.42 4.81
CA THR A 170 -21.65 -29.51 5.55
C THR A 170 -20.89 -28.49 6.41
N VAL A 171 -19.67 -28.82 6.86
CA VAL A 171 -18.73 -27.82 7.42
C VAL A 171 -18.26 -26.87 6.30
N LEU A 172 -18.19 -27.36 5.05
CA LEU A 172 -17.96 -26.55 3.84
C LEU A 172 -18.94 -25.41 3.63
N MET A 173 -20.23 -25.63 3.87
CA MET A 173 -21.22 -24.58 3.66
C MET A 173 -21.27 -23.57 4.80
N PHE A 174 -21.00 -24.01 6.04
CA PHE A 174 -20.91 -23.12 7.18
C PHE A 174 -19.77 -22.12 7.01
N HIS A 175 -18.58 -22.62 6.66
CA HIS A 175 -17.36 -21.81 6.59
C HIS A 175 -17.35 -20.80 5.45
N LYS A 176 -18.04 -21.04 4.32
CA LYS A 176 -18.15 -20.08 3.22
C LYS A 176 -18.90 -18.78 3.60
N ARG A 177 -19.92 -18.86 4.48
CA ARG A 177 -20.71 -17.70 4.95
C ARG A 177 -20.28 -17.15 6.31
N TYR A 178 -19.72 -17.99 7.18
CA TYR A 178 -19.42 -17.66 8.57
C TYR A 178 -18.13 -16.84 8.75
N ARG A 179 -17.16 -16.89 7.82
CA ARG A 179 -15.76 -16.48 8.10
C ARG A 179 -15.26 -15.18 7.48
N ARG A 180 -16.12 -14.39 6.85
CA ARG A 180 -15.85 -12.98 6.53
C ARG A 180 -16.01 -12.02 7.72
N ASN A 181 -16.12 -12.59 8.93
CA ASN A 181 -16.26 -11.86 10.17
C ASN A 181 -14.96 -11.13 10.54
N GLY A 182 -14.94 -9.82 10.32
CA GLY A 182 -13.94 -8.88 10.83
C GLY A 182 -13.74 -8.94 12.34
N SER A 183 -14.66 -9.56 13.09
CA SER A 183 -14.62 -9.65 14.55
C SER A 183 -13.33 -10.24 15.10
N SER A 184 -12.73 -11.24 14.44
CA SER A 184 -11.44 -11.83 14.86
C SER A 184 -10.29 -10.84 14.68
N PHE A 185 -10.28 -10.08 13.58
CA PHE A 185 -9.29 -9.04 13.31
C PHE A 185 -9.38 -7.90 14.32
N LEU A 186 -10.61 -7.41 14.54
CA LEU A 186 -10.88 -6.34 15.48
C LEU A 186 -10.56 -6.79 16.92
N PHE A 187 -10.86 -8.05 17.27
CA PHE A 187 -10.52 -8.62 18.56
C PHE A 187 -9.00 -8.71 18.77
N ILE A 188 -8.29 -9.29 17.82
CA ILE A 188 -6.83 -9.48 17.91
C ILE A 188 -6.11 -8.13 18.04
N ARG A 189 -6.49 -7.13 17.23
CA ARG A 189 -5.87 -5.81 17.28
C ARG A 189 -6.19 -5.00 18.52
N SER A 190 -7.39 -5.17 19.10
CA SER A 190 -7.83 -4.36 20.26
C SER A 190 -7.49 -5.01 21.61
N TYR A 191 -7.53 -6.34 21.70
CA TYR A 191 -7.51 -7.07 22.98
C TYR A 191 -6.26 -7.91 23.22
N LEU A 192 -5.56 -8.36 22.18
CA LEU A 192 -4.47 -9.33 22.31
C LEU A 192 -3.12 -8.62 22.44
N PHE A 193 -2.53 -8.69 23.64
CA PHE A 193 -1.27 -8.01 23.99
C PHE A 193 -1.30 -6.50 23.71
N PRO A 194 -2.31 -5.76 24.22
CA PRO A 194 -2.43 -4.32 24.03
C PRO A 194 -1.20 -3.60 24.56
N ASP A 195 -0.78 -2.52 23.90
CA ASP A 195 0.34 -1.74 24.39
C ASP A 195 -0.08 -0.86 25.57
N GLU A 196 0.68 -0.89 26.66
CA GLU A 196 0.35 -0.20 27.92
C GLU A 196 0.42 1.33 27.77
N ARG A 197 1.00 1.82 26.68
CA ARG A 197 1.17 3.26 26.39
C ARG A 197 -0.06 3.89 25.75
N ASP A 198 -0.84 3.11 25.00
CA ASP A 198 -1.95 3.60 24.16
C ASP A 198 -3.32 3.14 24.66
N SER A 199 -3.37 2.18 25.59
CA SER A 199 -4.62 1.63 26.12
C SER A 199 -5.15 2.42 27.32
N VAL A 200 -6.45 2.76 27.26
CA VAL A 200 -7.26 3.11 28.44
C VAL A 200 -7.10 1.99 29.47
N GLU A 201 -6.83 2.34 30.75
CA GLU A 201 -6.60 1.39 31.85
C GLU A 201 -7.50 0.15 31.73
N LEU A 202 -6.92 -0.97 31.28
CA LEU A 202 -7.63 -2.24 31.16
C LEU A 202 -8.13 -2.67 32.54
N SER A 203 -9.35 -3.20 32.63
CA SER A 203 -9.80 -3.85 33.85
C SER A 203 -8.84 -5.00 34.23
N ALA A 204 -8.60 -5.21 35.52
CA ALA A 204 -7.67 -6.23 36.01
C ALA A 204 -7.95 -7.63 35.43
N SER A 205 -9.22 -7.99 35.25
CA SER A 205 -9.63 -9.26 34.62
C SER A 205 -9.17 -9.36 33.16
N LEU A 206 -9.37 -8.34 32.33
CA LEU A 206 -8.93 -8.35 30.94
C LEU A 206 -7.41 -8.38 30.82
N SER A 207 -6.71 -7.59 31.64
CA SER A 207 -5.25 -7.60 31.67
C SER A 207 -4.69 -8.97 32.06
N SER A 208 -5.35 -9.67 32.99
CA SER A 208 -4.92 -11.01 33.42
C SER A 208 -5.14 -12.09 32.36
N ILE A 209 -6.13 -11.91 31.48
CA ILE A 209 -6.51 -12.91 30.46
C ILE A 209 -5.81 -12.66 29.13
N PHE A 210 -5.67 -11.39 28.69
CA PHE A 210 -5.15 -11.05 27.37
C PHE A 210 -3.90 -10.15 27.37
N GLY A 211 -3.36 -9.79 28.55
CA GLY A 211 -2.12 -9.02 28.66
C GLY A 211 -0.87 -9.77 28.16
N LYS A 212 0.25 -9.06 28.00
CA LYS A 212 1.50 -9.57 27.37
C LYS A 212 2.02 -10.89 27.98
N ASP A 213 1.91 -11.05 29.29
CA ASP A 213 2.36 -12.25 30.01
C ASP A 213 1.25 -13.28 30.31
N SER A 214 0.02 -13.01 29.87
CA SER A 214 -1.14 -13.85 30.18
C SER A 214 -1.07 -15.23 29.51
N THR A 215 -1.54 -16.25 30.22
CA THR A 215 -1.71 -17.61 29.67
C THR A 215 -2.86 -17.66 28.66
N GLY A 216 -3.94 -16.90 28.89
CA GLY A 216 -5.08 -16.79 27.99
C GLY A 216 -4.71 -16.20 26.63
N GLY A 217 -3.94 -15.11 26.60
CA GLY A 217 -3.45 -14.49 25.37
C GLY A 217 -2.52 -15.41 24.58
N LYS A 218 -1.58 -16.09 25.26
CA LYS A 218 -0.70 -17.09 24.63
C LYS A 218 -1.49 -18.25 24.03
N TRP A 219 -2.48 -18.78 24.76
CA TRP A 219 -3.36 -19.83 24.25
C TRP A 219 -4.15 -19.38 23.03
N MET A 220 -4.69 -18.15 23.06
CA MET A 220 -5.46 -17.59 21.94
C MET A 220 -4.62 -17.47 20.66
N ILE A 221 -3.35 -17.06 20.77
CA ILE A 221 -2.42 -17.06 19.62
C ILE A 221 -2.27 -18.47 19.06
N GLY A 222 -2.01 -19.47 19.91
CA GLY A 222 -1.87 -20.87 19.49
C GLY A 222 -3.13 -21.38 18.78
N PHE A 223 -4.30 -21.14 19.36
CA PHE A 223 -5.60 -21.52 18.81
C PHE A 223 -5.85 -20.90 17.43
N LEU A 224 -5.58 -19.60 17.28
CA LEU A 224 -5.78 -18.90 16.01
C LEU A 224 -4.76 -19.33 14.95
N LEU A 225 -3.50 -19.61 15.32
CA LEU A 225 -2.51 -20.16 14.40
C LEU A 225 -2.90 -21.57 13.90
N ASP A 226 -3.45 -22.42 14.77
CA ASP A 226 -3.99 -23.72 14.36
C ASP A 226 -5.20 -23.57 13.44
N THR A 227 -6.05 -22.57 13.69
CA THR A 227 -7.14 -22.20 12.79
C THR A 227 -6.62 -21.75 11.42
N VAL A 228 -5.58 -20.92 11.37
CA VAL A 228 -4.95 -20.50 10.11
C VAL A 228 -4.42 -21.71 9.36
N ARG A 229 -3.65 -22.58 10.03
CA ARG A 229 -3.11 -23.81 9.44
C ARG A 229 -4.21 -24.71 8.89
N ALA A 230 -5.27 -24.90 9.66
CA ALA A 230 -6.46 -25.62 9.23
C ALA A 230 -7.05 -25.03 7.95
N ASN A 231 -7.29 -23.73 7.95
CA ASN A 231 -7.91 -23.03 6.83
C ASN A 231 -7.07 -23.18 5.55
N LEU A 232 -5.78 -22.90 5.62
CA LEU A 232 -4.89 -23.02 4.46
C LEU A 232 -4.69 -24.47 3.99
N THR A 233 -4.84 -25.45 4.88
CA THR A 233 -4.72 -26.88 4.51
C THR A 233 -5.96 -27.41 3.82
N TYR A 234 -7.15 -26.97 4.21
CA TYR A 234 -8.41 -27.55 3.71
C TYR A 234 -9.20 -26.64 2.76
N TRP A 235 -8.91 -25.34 2.75
CA TRP A 235 -9.75 -24.31 2.10
C TRP A 235 -8.99 -23.36 1.19
N ALA A 236 -7.74 -23.67 0.83
CA ALA A 236 -6.97 -22.80 -0.07
C ALA A 236 -7.61 -22.62 -1.47
N SER A 237 -8.58 -23.47 -1.85
CA SER A 237 -9.34 -23.34 -3.09
C SER A 237 -10.42 -22.25 -3.06
N GLU A 238 -10.76 -21.72 -1.88
CA GLU A 238 -11.73 -20.62 -1.72
C GLU A 238 -10.94 -19.30 -1.58
N PRO A 239 -10.82 -18.47 -2.64
CA PRO A 239 -9.85 -17.39 -2.69
C PRO A 239 -10.08 -16.32 -1.61
N ALA A 240 -11.32 -15.87 -1.41
CA ALA A 240 -11.65 -14.88 -0.38
C ALA A 240 -11.35 -15.39 1.05
N LEU A 241 -11.66 -16.67 1.33
CA LEU A 241 -11.38 -17.27 2.64
C LEU A 241 -9.87 -17.45 2.86
N ALA A 242 -9.14 -17.82 1.81
CA ALA A 242 -7.68 -17.94 1.87
C ALA A 242 -7.03 -16.57 2.15
N GLU A 243 -7.53 -15.51 1.50
CA GLU A 243 -7.12 -14.13 1.74
C GLU A 243 -7.36 -13.71 3.19
N ASP A 244 -8.60 -13.80 3.69
CA ASP A 244 -8.94 -13.48 5.08
C ASP A 244 -8.10 -14.28 6.09
N THR A 245 -7.86 -15.55 5.80
CA THR A 245 -7.03 -16.42 6.65
C THR A 245 -5.58 -15.94 6.72
N VAL A 246 -5.03 -15.46 5.62
CA VAL A 246 -3.67 -14.93 5.57
C VAL A 246 -3.61 -13.54 6.21
N LEU A 247 -4.61 -12.68 6.00
CA LEU A 247 -4.70 -11.40 6.71
C LEU A 247 -4.82 -11.61 8.22
N LEU A 248 -5.52 -12.66 8.67
CA LEU A 248 -5.59 -13.07 10.07
C LEU A 248 -4.20 -13.46 10.58
N LEU A 249 -3.46 -14.24 9.80
CA LEU A 249 -2.07 -14.59 10.13
C LEU A 249 -1.19 -13.34 10.24
N LEU A 250 -1.30 -12.39 9.32
CA LEU A 250 -0.61 -11.08 9.40
C LEU A 250 -0.94 -10.36 10.70
N SER A 251 -2.22 -10.32 11.08
CA SER A 251 -2.67 -9.73 12.33
C SER A 251 -2.17 -10.47 13.57
N LEU A 252 -1.75 -11.73 13.49
CA LEU A 252 -1.14 -12.44 14.62
C LEU A 252 0.34 -12.13 14.79
N VAL A 253 0.98 -11.49 13.82
CA VAL A 253 2.44 -11.30 13.77
C VAL A 253 2.87 -9.87 13.41
N ASP A 254 1.92 -8.95 13.25
CA ASP A 254 2.13 -7.53 12.93
C ASP A 254 2.77 -6.72 14.08
N THR A 255 2.66 -7.19 15.32
CA THR A 255 3.35 -6.60 16.48
C THR A 255 4.40 -7.53 17.07
N LYS A 256 5.44 -6.93 17.64
CA LYS A 256 6.58 -7.61 18.26
C LYS A 256 6.19 -8.65 19.31
N SER A 257 5.30 -8.30 20.24
CA SER A 257 4.86 -9.17 21.34
C SER A 257 4.14 -10.42 20.84
N ARG A 258 3.25 -10.26 19.85
CA ARG A 258 2.50 -11.39 19.28
C ARG A 258 3.41 -12.28 18.43
N ALA A 259 4.31 -11.69 17.64
CA ALA A 259 5.28 -12.43 16.83
C ALA A 259 6.22 -13.30 17.68
N GLU A 260 6.75 -12.76 18.79
CA GLU A 260 7.61 -13.51 19.73
C GLU A 260 6.91 -14.75 20.27
N VAL A 261 5.65 -14.61 20.70
CA VAL A 261 4.85 -15.73 21.18
C VAL A 261 4.51 -16.70 20.04
N ALA A 262 4.16 -16.21 18.85
CA ALA A 262 3.80 -17.04 17.69
C ALA A 262 4.94 -17.99 17.28
N VAL A 263 6.20 -17.55 17.31
CA VAL A 263 7.37 -18.38 16.97
C VAL A 263 7.56 -19.57 17.90
N SER A 264 7.02 -19.52 19.12
CA SER A 264 7.08 -20.64 20.07
C SER A 264 6.14 -21.80 19.70
N PHE A 265 5.15 -21.57 18.83
CA PHE A 265 4.16 -22.59 18.46
C PHE A 265 4.55 -23.40 17.23
N GLU A 266 4.44 -24.72 17.32
CA GLU A 266 4.80 -25.66 16.23
C GLU A 266 3.97 -25.44 14.95
N CYS A 267 2.70 -25.03 15.08
CA CYS A 267 1.82 -24.78 13.93
C CYS A 267 2.39 -23.73 12.97
N LEU A 268 3.07 -22.68 13.47
CA LEU A 268 3.76 -21.71 12.62
C LEU A 268 4.94 -22.33 11.86
N TRP A 269 5.71 -23.20 12.51
CA TRP A 269 6.81 -23.91 11.85
C TRP A 269 6.29 -24.84 10.75
N GLN A 270 5.16 -25.49 10.97
CA GLN A 270 4.50 -26.32 9.96
C GLN A 270 4.04 -25.49 8.76
N LEU A 271 3.45 -24.30 8.99
CA LEU A 271 3.13 -23.34 7.94
C LEU A 271 4.38 -22.95 7.11
N GLY A 272 5.48 -22.62 7.78
CA GLY A 272 6.76 -22.34 7.13
C GLY A 272 7.32 -23.52 6.33
N GLN A 273 7.16 -24.74 6.83
CA GLN A 273 7.57 -25.97 6.11
C GLN A 273 6.74 -26.21 4.85
N LEU A 274 5.42 -26.00 4.91
CA LEU A 274 4.53 -26.12 3.74
C LEU A 274 4.90 -25.12 2.64
N GLN A 275 5.26 -23.89 3.02
CA GLN A 275 5.79 -22.90 2.07
C GLN A 275 7.13 -23.33 1.47
N ALA A 276 8.01 -23.90 2.29
CA ALA A 276 9.33 -24.36 1.84
C ALA A 276 9.23 -25.55 0.87
N SER A 277 8.33 -26.52 1.15
CA SER A 277 8.15 -27.72 0.33
C SER A 277 7.29 -27.49 -0.91
N ARG A 278 6.43 -26.46 -0.94
CA ARG A 278 5.43 -26.21 -2.00
C ARG A 278 4.52 -27.40 -2.26
N GLU A 279 4.18 -28.12 -1.21
CA GLU A 279 3.27 -29.26 -1.32
C GLU A 279 1.85 -28.86 -0.90
N GLY A 280 0.87 -29.48 -1.57
CA GLY A 280 -0.54 -29.36 -1.18
C GLY A 280 -1.19 -28.01 -1.55
N PRO A 281 -2.31 -27.67 -0.90
CA PRO A 281 -3.18 -26.57 -1.33
C PRO A 281 -2.54 -25.18 -1.25
N ILE A 282 -1.51 -24.99 -0.42
CA ILE A 282 -0.75 -23.74 -0.31
C ILE A 282 -0.03 -23.39 -1.62
N SER A 283 0.36 -24.38 -2.42
CA SER A 283 0.97 -24.15 -3.74
C SER A 283 0.01 -23.54 -4.77
N GLN A 284 -1.30 -23.62 -4.51
CA GLN A 284 -2.36 -23.17 -5.41
C GLN A 284 -2.98 -21.84 -4.99
N LEU A 285 -2.44 -21.19 -3.94
CA LEU A 285 -2.92 -19.90 -3.49
C LEU A 285 -2.79 -18.84 -4.60
N PRO A 286 -3.76 -17.91 -4.71
CA PRO A 286 -3.62 -16.74 -5.57
C PRO A 286 -2.33 -15.96 -5.25
N ALA A 287 -1.75 -15.33 -6.26
CA ALA A 287 -0.45 -14.64 -6.14
C ALA A 287 -0.42 -13.60 -4.99
N GLU A 288 -1.48 -12.81 -4.85
CA GLU A 288 -1.61 -11.81 -3.79
C GLU A 288 -1.71 -12.44 -2.39
N VAL A 289 -2.55 -13.46 -2.24
CA VAL A 289 -2.68 -14.22 -0.98
C VAL A 289 -1.35 -14.90 -0.61
N HIS A 290 -0.63 -15.44 -1.60
CA HIS A 290 0.70 -16.03 -1.40
C HIS A 290 1.72 -14.99 -0.93
N ARG A 291 1.68 -13.79 -1.49
CA ARG A 291 2.54 -12.66 -1.09
C ARG A 291 2.32 -12.30 0.39
N PHE A 292 1.07 -12.12 0.80
CA PHE A 292 0.72 -11.82 2.20
C PHE A 292 1.09 -12.97 3.14
N TYR A 293 0.99 -14.22 2.67
CA TYR A 293 1.38 -15.38 3.45
C TYR A 293 2.88 -15.39 3.75
N VAL A 294 3.70 -15.10 2.73
CA VAL A 294 5.16 -14.96 2.93
C VAL A 294 5.48 -13.77 3.81
N GLN A 295 4.81 -12.62 3.63
CA GLN A 295 4.98 -11.44 4.49
C GLN A 295 4.75 -11.80 5.96
N ALA A 296 3.66 -12.50 6.28
CA ALA A 296 3.36 -12.92 7.64
C ALA A 296 4.41 -13.86 8.22
N LEU A 297 4.86 -14.84 7.45
CA LEU A 297 5.90 -15.77 7.90
C LEU A 297 7.23 -15.04 8.18
N VAL A 298 7.59 -14.02 7.41
CA VAL A 298 8.80 -13.21 7.67
C VAL A 298 8.63 -12.33 8.91
N LEU A 299 7.47 -11.68 9.06
CA LEU A 299 7.14 -10.86 10.23
C LEU A 299 7.15 -11.67 11.52
N ALA A 300 6.68 -12.93 11.49
CA ALA A 300 6.74 -13.81 12.64
C ALA A 300 8.19 -14.00 13.15
N GLY A 301 9.16 -14.11 12.24
CA GLY A 301 10.58 -14.18 12.58
C GLY A 301 11.23 -12.84 12.94
N SER A 302 10.49 -11.72 12.96
CA SER A 302 11.02 -10.36 13.21
C SER A 302 10.92 -9.91 14.68
N SER A 303 10.82 -10.83 15.64
CA SER A 303 10.71 -10.51 17.07
C SER A 303 11.95 -9.77 17.61
N GLU A 304 11.76 -8.81 18.52
CA GLU A 304 12.84 -8.02 19.12
C GLU A 304 13.63 -8.84 20.15
N GLY A 305 14.96 -8.77 20.10
CA GLY A 305 15.88 -9.50 21.00
C GLY A 305 16.54 -10.73 20.38
N ASP A 306 17.61 -11.22 21.04
CA ASP A 306 18.31 -12.48 20.71
C ASP A 306 17.44 -13.69 21.11
N HIS A 307 16.22 -13.79 20.57
CA HIS A 307 15.39 -14.96 20.80
C HIS A 307 16.05 -16.15 20.05
N PRO A 308 16.45 -17.22 20.74
CA PRO A 308 17.30 -18.27 20.15
C PRO A 308 16.62 -19.03 19.00
N LEU A 309 15.28 -19.01 18.96
CA LEU A 309 14.51 -19.62 17.87
C LEU A 309 14.40 -18.73 16.64
N ARG A 310 14.61 -17.41 16.76
CA ARG A 310 14.43 -16.43 15.67
C ARG A 310 15.39 -16.71 14.52
N ASP A 311 16.69 -16.72 14.83
CA ASP A 311 17.75 -16.98 13.86
C ASP A 311 17.58 -18.32 13.17
N ARG A 312 17.18 -19.34 13.93
CA ARG A 312 16.94 -20.68 13.39
C ARG A 312 15.75 -20.66 12.42
N TYR A 313 14.65 -20.01 12.81
CA TYR A 313 13.44 -19.92 12.01
C TYR A 313 13.70 -19.19 10.69
N TRP A 314 14.29 -18.00 10.75
CA TRP A 314 14.64 -17.23 9.55
C TRP A 314 15.64 -17.95 8.66
N LYS A 315 16.73 -18.51 9.23
CA LYS A 315 17.70 -19.28 8.44
C LYS A 315 17.04 -20.46 7.74
N GLN A 316 16.12 -21.16 8.38
CA GLN A 316 15.45 -22.30 7.75
C GLN A 316 14.50 -21.85 6.63
N PHE A 317 13.70 -20.80 6.88
CA PHE A 317 12.68 -20.33 5.96
C PHE A 317 13.27 -19.57 4.75
N LEU A 318 14.07 -18.53 5.00
CA LEU A 318 14.64 -17.67 3.97
C LEU A 318 15.65 -18.42 3.09
N GLN A 319 16.47 -19.28 3.69
CA GLN A 319 17.45 -20.07 2.93
C GLN A 319 16.79 -21.03 1.94
N SER A 320 15.61 -21.59 2.27
CA SER A 320 14.88 -22.45 1.34
C SER A 320 14.52 -21.72 0.04
N MET A 321 14.02 -20.48 0.15
CA MET A 321 13.70 -19.63 -1.01
C MET A 321 14.95 -19.27 -1.80
N HIS A 322 16.03 -18.89 -1.12
CA HIS A 322 17.30 -18.55 -1.77
C HIS A 322 17.91 -19.75 -2.51
N ASN A 323 17.85 -20.95 -1.91
CA ASN A 323 18.34 -22.18 -2.53
C ASN A 323 17.55 -22.52 -3.80
N ARG A 324 16.21 -22.42 -3.74
CA ARG A 324 15.34 -22.67 -4.90
C ARG A 324 15.59 -21.67 -6.02
N PHE A 325 15.69 -20.39 -5.69
CA PHE A 325 16.04 -19.34 -6.64
C PHE A 325 17.42 -19.57 -7.26
N GLY A 326 18.41 -19.91 -6.43
CA GLY A 326 19.75 -20.28 -6.86
C GLY A 326 19.74 -21.44 -7.85
N ILE A 327 18.99 -22.51 -7.54
CA ILE A 327 18.82 -23.67 -8.42
C ILE A 327 18.21 -23.26 -9.76
N VAL A 328 17.22 -22.38 -9.79
CA VAL A 328 16.58 -21.98 -11.05
C VAL A 328 17.49 -21.07 -11.88
N CYS A 329 17.99 -19.98 -11.29
CA CYS A 329 18.69 -18.92 -12.02
C CYS A 329 20.13 -19.29 -12.40
N HIS A 330 20.82 -20.10 -11.58
CA HIS A 330 22.24 -20.42 -11.79
C HIS A 330 22.46 -21.75 -12.53
N GLN A 331 21.42 -22.32 -13.14
CA GLN A 331 21.55 -23.51 -13.98
C GLN A 331 22.27 -23.18 -15.31
N PRO A 332 23.19 -24.03 -15.79
CA PRO A 332 24.00 -23.75 -16.99
C PRO A 332 23.16 -23.64 -18.28
N ASN A 333 21.94 -24.19 -18.30
CA ASN A 333 21.02 -24.14 -19.43
C ASN A 333 19.81 -23.22 -19.19
N PHE A 334 19.89 -22.31 -18.22
CA PHE A 334 18.74 -21.49 -17.79
C PHE A 334 18.05 -20.78 -18.95
N VAL A 335 18.77 -20.06 -19.81
CA VAL A 335 18.18 -19.31 -20.95
C VAL A 335 17.32 -20.19 -21.87
N LYS A 336 17.69 -21.46 -22.07
CA LYS A 336 16.93 -22.40 -22.92
C LYS A 336 15.76 -23.05 -22.18
N LEU A 337 15.87 -23.20 -20.87
CA LEU A 337 14.89 -23.88 -20.03
C LEU A 337 13.88 -22.91 -19.43
N ALA A 338 14.22 -21.63 -19.30
CA ALA A 338 13.41 -20.55 -18.72
C ALA A 338 12.00 -20.48 -19.31
N GLN A 339 11.89 -20.66 -20.63
CA GLN A 339 10.63 -20.60 -21.35
C GLN A 339 9.70 -21.81 -21.10
N LYS A 340 10.14 -22.83 -20.34
CA LYS A 340 9.28 -23.95 -19.95
C LYS A 340 8.37 -23.53 -18.81
N GLU A 341 7.08 -23.82 -18.95
CA GLU A 341 6.05 -23.51 -17.96
C GLU A 341 6.41 -23.84 -16.49
N PRO A 342 6.96 -25.01 -16.13
CA PRO A 342 7.30 -25.28 -14.73
C PRO A 342 8.40 -24.36 -14.17
N ILE A 343 9.32 -23.90 -15.02
CA ILE A 343 10.39 -22.98 -14.59
C ILE A 343 9.84 -21.55 -14.52
N LYS A 344 9.03 -21.15 -15.50
CA LYS A 344 8.33 -19.86 -15.50
C LYS A 344 7.47 -19.71 -14.24
N ALA A 345 6.62 -20.68 -13.94
CA ALA A 345 5.75 -20.67 -12.76
C ALA A 345 6.55 -20.61 -11.44
N GLU A 346 7.66 -21.34 -11.35
CA GLU A 346 8.55 -21.28 -10.17
C GLU A 346 9.23 -19.91 -10.05
N VAL A 347 9.67 -19.29 -11.14
CA VAL A 347 10.22 -17.91 -11.13
C VAL A 347 9.18 -16.92 -10.68
N GLN A 348 7.97 -16.93 -11.27
CA GLN A 348 6.89 -16.02 -10.90
C GLN A 348 6.56 -16.14 -9.41
N SER A 349 6.49 -17.37 -8.92
CA SER A 349 6.11 -17.58 -7.54
C SER A 349 7.23 -17.33 -6.54
N LEU A 350 8.50 -17.44 -6.93
CA LEU A 350 9.61 -16.94 -6.13
C LEU A 350 9.64 -15.41 -6.10
N LEU A 351 9.38 -14.73 -7.22
CA LEU A 351 9.27 -13.26 -7.27
C LEU A 351 8.13 -12.76 -6.36
N GLU A 352 6.97 -13.42 -6.36
CA GLU A 352 5.89 -13.11 -5.42
C GLU A 352 6.29 -13.35 -3.96
N SER A 353 7.07 -14.40 -3.69
CA SER A 353 7.62 -14.62 -2.35
C SER A 353 8.53 -13.47 -1.93
N PHE A 354 9.44 -13.03 -2.80
CA PHE A 354 10.38 -11.95 -2.49
C PHE A 354 9.68 -10.59 -2.34
N LYS A 355 8.58 -10.35 -3.07
CA LYS A 355 7.68 -9.22 -2.82
C LYS A 355 7.08 -9.29 -1.41
N GLY A 356 6.62 -10.48 -0.99
CA GLY A 356 6.17 -10.71 0.39
C GLY A 356 7.25 -10.43 1.43
N VAL A 357 8.51 -10.82 1.17
CA VAL A 357 9.66 -10.47 2.03
C VAL A 357 9.87 -8.96 2.09
N ALA A 358 9.80 -8.25 0.95
CA ALA A 358 9.96 -6.80 0.90
C ALA A 358 8.87 -6.08 1.72
N LEU A 359 7.62 -6.53 1.64
CA LEU A 359 6.50 -5.99 2.43
C LEU A 359 6.63 -6.24 3.94
N ALA A 360 7.48 -7.18 4.37
CA ALA A 360 7.73 -7.47 5.78
C ALA A 360 8.86 -6.61 6.38
N VAL A 361 9.52 -5.76 5.58
CA VAL A 361 10.59 -4.89 6.04
C VAL A 361 10.07 -3.84 7.02
N ASN A 362 10.77 -3.69 8.13
CA ASN A 362 10.54 -2.70 9.16
C ASN A 362 11.88 -2.21 9.71
N ALA A 363 11.84 -1.21 10.60
CA ALA A 363 13.05 -0.58 11.15
C ALA A 363 14.03 -1.54 11.84
N TRP A 364 13.59 -2.72 12.26
CA TRP A 364 14.35 -3.66 13.09
C TRP A 364 14.96 -4.78 12.27
N ASN A 365 14.29 -5.23 11.21
CA ASN A 365 14.74 -6.33 10.34
C ASN A 365 15.38 -5.86 9.02
N VAL A 366 15.37 -4.54 8.74
CA VAL A 366 15.85 -3.95 7.48
C VAL A 366 17.23 -4.45 7.07
N ASN A 367 18.20 -4.50 7.98
CA ASN A 367 19.58 -4.86 7.62
C ASN A 367 19.69 -6.31 7.16
N GLU A 368 19.08 -7.23 7.90
CA GLU A 368 19.11 -8.66 7.59
C GLU A 368 18.33 -8.97 6.31
N LEU A 369 17.16 -8.34 6.13
CA LEU A 369 16.35 -8.52 4.92
C LEU A 369 16.97 -7.84 3.69
N PHE A 370 17.70 -6.73 3.87
CA PHE A 370 18.44 -6.09 2.79
C PHE A 370 19.58 -6.98 2.30
N ASP A 371 20.37 -7.53 3.22
CA ASP A 371 21.45 -8.46 2.88
C ASP A 371 20.91 -9.73 2.18
N PHE A 372 19.70 -10.17 2.55
CA PHE A 372 19.01 -11.28 1.91
C PHE A 372 18.48 -10.95 0.50
N LEU A 373 17.81 -9.80 0.31
CA LEU A 373 17.16 -9.44 -0.95
C LEU A 373 18.12 -8.82 -1.99
N LEU A 374 19.22 -8.18 -1.57
CA LEU A 374 20.14 -7.51 -2.49
C LEU A 374 20.74 -8.45 -3.58
N PRO A 375 21.21 -9.68 -3.26
CA PRO A 375 21.66 -10.61 -4.29
C PRO A 375 20.53 -11.00 -5.25
N VAL A 376 19.32 -11.22 -4.73
CA VAL A 376 18.14 -11.59 -5.52
C VAL A 376 17.74 -10.46 -6.47
N LEU A 377 17.79 -9.20 -6.02
CA LEU A 377 17.56 -8.03 -6.87
C LEU A 377 18.55 -8.01 -8.04
N ARG A 378 19.84 -8.20 -7.76
CA ARG A 378 20.89 -8.23 -8.81
C ARG A 378 20.65 -9.32 -9.83
N ASP A 379 20.32 -10.53 -9.39
CA ASP A 379 20.04 -11.66 -10.29
C ASP A 379 18.73 -11.44 -11.07
N SER A 380 17.75 -10.73 -10.50
CA SER A 380 16.49 -10.40 -11.18
C SER A 380 16.67 -9.50 -12.40
N VAL A 381 17.77 -8.75 -12.49
CA VAL A 381 18.14 -8.02 -13.72
C VAL A 381 18.38 -9.00 -14.87
N THR A 382 19.02 -10.14 -14.60
CA THR A 382 19.21 -11.19 -15.61
C THR A 382 17.88 -11.84 -16.00
N LEU A 383 16.96 -12.01 -15.05
CA LEU A 383 15.60 -12.50 -15.34
C LEU A 383 14.87 -11.58 -16.31
N LEU A 384 14.94 -10.26 -16.10
CA LEU A 384 14.34 -9.28 -17.02
C LEU A 384 14.87 -9.45 -18.45
N SER A 385 16.19 -9.65 -18.61
CA SER A 385 16.77 -9.87 -19.95
C SER A 385 16.33 -11.19 -20.60
N VAL A 386 16.21 -12.26 -19.82
CA VAL A 386 15.81 -13.59 -20.33
C VAL A 386 14.32 -13.63 -20.67
N TYR A 387 13.48 -12.96 -19.90
CA TYR A 387 12.02 -12.94 -20.04
C TYR A 387 11.48 -11.65 -20.68
N HIS A 388 12.29 -10.89 -21.43
CA HIS A 388 11.86 -9.64 -22.08
C HIS A 388 10.73 -9.79 -23.13
N THR A 389 10.38 -11.03 -23.50
CA THR A 389 9.24 -11.38 -24.37
C THR A 389 8.04 -11.90 -23.59
N CYS A 390 8.13 -11.99 -22.26
CA CYS A 390 7.10 -12.51 -21.38
C CYS A 390 6.69 -11.40 -20.40
N PRO A 391 5.63 -10.63 -20.72
CA PRO A 391 5.24 -9.47 -19.91
C PRO A 391 4.95 -9.87 -18.45
N GLU A 392 4.35 -11.05 -18.21
CA GLU A 392 3.98 -11.45 -16.85
C GLU A 392 5.19 -11.62 -15.92
N VAL A 393 6.38 -11.96 -16.44
CA VAL A 393 7.59 -12.08 -15.63
C VAL A 393 8.33 -10.75 -15.55
N ALA A 394 8.40 -10.01 -16.65
CA ALA A 394 9.02 -8.68 -16.69
C ALA A 394 8.36 -7.73 -15.68
N VAL A 395 7.03 -7.69 -15.69
CA VAL A 395 6.22 -6.92 -14.75
C VAL A 395 6.49 -7.31 -13.30
N LEU A 396 6.52 -8.61 -12.98
CA LEU A 396 6.82 -9.07 -11.62
C LEU A 396 8.22 -8.67 -11.14
N VAL A 397 9.21 -8.63 -12.03
CA VAL A 397 10.55 -8.12 -11.70
C VAL A 397 10.50 -6.62 -11.40
N LEU A 398 9.78 -5.83 -12.22
CA LEU A 398 9.63 -4.40 -12.00
C LEU A 398 8.89 -4.11 -10.68
N GLU A 399 7.79 -4.80 -10.40
CA GLU A 399 7.03 -4.70 -9.14
C GLU A 399 7.89 -5.08 -7.94
N PHE A 400 8.70 -6.14 -8.04
CA PHE A 400 9.62 -6.53 -6.99
C PHE A 400 10.61 -5.40 -6.67
N TYR A 401 11.16 -4.74 -7.68
CA TYR A 401 12.02 -3.57 -7.48
C TYR A 401 11.28 -2.39 -6.85
N VAL A 402 10.05 -2.10 -7.29
CA VAL A 402 9.23 -1.02 -6.70
C VAL A 402 8.99 -1.27 -5.22
N ASN A 403 8.54 -2.48 -4.85
CA ASN A 403 8.28 -2.84 -3.46
C ASN A 403 9.58 -2.87 -2.63
N ALA A 404 10.68 -3.36 -3.18
CA ALA A 404 11.96 -3.36 -2.47
C ALA A 404 12.48 -1.94 -2.21
N VAL A 405 12.42 -1.05 -3.21
CA VAL A 405 12.85 0.35 -3.00
C VAL A 405 11.95 1.03 -1.97
N GLU A 406 10.63 0.92 -2.11
CA GLU A 406 9.68 1.48 -1.14
C GLU A 406 9.96 1.01 0.31
N ALA A 407 10.19 -0.30 0.46
CA ALA A 407 10.45 -0.94 1.73
C ALA A 407 11.77 -0.48 2.37
N PHE A 408 12.84 -0.35 1.58
CA PHE A 408 14.18 -0.11 2.10
C PHE A 408 14.55 1.36 2.19
N VAL A 409 14.13 2.20 1.25
CA VAL A 409 14.69 3.53 1.00
C VAL A 409 14.76 4.42 2.26
N ASN A 410 13.77 4.30 3.15
CA ASN A 410 13.67 5.11 4.37
C ASN A 410 14.56 4.66 5.52
N PHE A 411 15.10 3.43 5.46
CA PHE A 411 15.83 2.81 6.57
C PHE A 411 17.32 2.57 6.26
N LEU A 412 17.73 2.63 4.99
CA LEU A 412 19.09 2.27 4.59
C LEU A 412 20.13 3.33 4.98
N SER A 413 21.31 2.84 5.36
CA SER A 413 22.51 3.66 5.41
C SER A 413 22.96 4.10 4.01
N GLN A 414 23.81 5.12 3.93
CA GLN A 414 24.32 5.63 2.64
C GLN A 414 25.01 4.55 1.78
N THR A 415 25.72 3.61 2.39
CA THR A 415 26.42 2.52 1.68
C THR A 415 25.44 1.51 1.10
N GLN A 416 24.43 1.11 1.88
CA GLN A 416 23.37 0.21 1.41
C GLN A 416 22.53 0.88 0.32
N ALA A 417 22.16 2.16 0.48
CA ALA A 417 21.44 2.94 -0.53
C ALA A 417 22.21 2.97 -1.86
N ASN A 418 23.52 3.21 -1.83
CA ASN A 418 24.37 3.15 -3.04
C ASN A 418 24.31 1.77 -3.73
N HIS A 419 24.25 0.66 -2.98
CA HIS A 419 24.13 -0.66 -3.57
C HIS A 419 22.76 -0.90 -4.21
N LEU A 420 21.69 -0.42 -3.58
CA LEU A 420 20.33 -0.48 -4.11
C LEU A 420 20.21 0.35 -5.40
N PHE A 421 20.75 1.57 -5.40
CA PHE A 421 20.78 2.48 -6.53
C PHE A 421 21.53 1.90 -7.74
N LYS A 422 22.66 1.23 -7.51
CA LYS A 422 23.37 0.49 -8.58
C LYS A 422 22.55 -0.65 -9.17
N ALA A 423 21.77 -1.36 -8.34
CA ALA A 423 20.87 -2.40 -8.83
C ALA A 423 19.74 -1.80 -9.68
N CYS A 424 19.13 -0.70 -9.24
CA CYS A 424 18.09 0.02 -9.98
C CYS A 424 18.60 0.55 -11.33
N LEU A 425 19.81 1.14 -11.37
CA LEU A 425 20.45 1.54 -12.63
C LEU A 425 20.63 0.36 -13.58
N SER A 426 21.08 -0.78 -13.07
CA SER A 426 21.28 -2.00 -13.87
C SER A 426 19.96 -2.54 -14.44
N LEU A 427 18.87 -2.45 -13.66
CA LEU A 427 17.52 -2.77 -14.10
C LEU A 427 17.08 -1.85 -15.23
N LEU A 428 17.18 -0.53 -15.04
CA LEU A 428 16.81 0.50 -16.02
C LEU A 428 17.58 0.31 -17.34
N ASP A 429 18.89 0.07 -17.26
CA ASP A 429 19.74 -0.22 -18.42
C ASP A 429 19.26 -1.44 -19.20
N THR A 430 18.92 -2.51 -18.47
CA THR A 430 18.50 -3.77 -19.07
C THR A 430 17.12 -3.62 -19.71
N TYR A 431 16.18 -2.96 -19.02
CA TYR A 431 14.86 -2.63 -19.57
C TYR A 431 14.98 -1.86 -20.88
N THR A 432 15.84 -0.82 -20.89
CA THR A 432 16.08 0.00 -22.09
C THR A 432 16.60 -0.86 -23.24
N LYS A 433 17.64 -1.67 -23.00
CA LYS A 433 18.20 -2.55 -24.04
C LYS A 433 17.17 -3.54 -24.59
N CYS A 434 16.27 -4.03 -23.75
CA CYS A 434 15.22 -4.98 -24.12
C CYS A 434 14.05 -4.37 -24.89
N ASN A 435 13.79 -3.07 -24.72
CA ASN A 435 12.61 -2.40 -25.29
C ASN A 435 12.95 -1.34 -26.35
N MET A 436 14.22 -0.97 -26.52
CA MET A 436 14.67 -0.08 -27.59
C MET A 436 14.33 -0.64 -28.98
N GLY A 437 13.56 0.12 -29.76
CA GLY A 437 13.20 -0.21 -31.15
C GLY A 437 11.96 -1.10 -31.32
N LYS A 438 11.26 -1.49 -30.23
CA LYS A 438 9.93 -2.09 -30.32
C LYS A 438 8.91 -0.99 -30.64
N HIS A 439 8.59 -0.81 -31.92
CA HIS A 439 7.47 0.05 -32.30
C HIS A 439 6.16 -0.69 -32.04
N SER A 440 5.33 -0.15 -31.15
CA SER A 440 3.99 -0.68 -30.91
C SER A 440 3.14 -0.50 -32.18
N LEU A 441 2.69 -1.62 -32.76
CA LEU A 441 1.75 -1.63 -33.88
C LEU A 441 0.38 -2.19 -33.45
N SER A 442 0.23 -2.57 -32.18
CA SER A 442 -0.97 -3.22 -31.64
C SER A 442 -1.30 -2.66 -30.26
N SER A 443 -2.59 -2.42 -29.99
CA SER A 443 -3.08 -1.86 -28.73
C SER A 443 -2.64 -2.63 -27.48
N LEU A 444 -2.51 -3.95 -27.55
CA LEU A 444 -2.04 -4.78 -26.42
C LEU A 444 -0.60 -4.46 -26.00
N VAL A 445 0.27 -4.12 -26.95
CA VAL A 445 1.67 -3.76 -26.66
C VAL A 445 1.75 -2.35 -26.05
N GLU A 446 0.79 -1.47 -26.35
CA GLU A 446 0.69 -0.16 -25.70
C GLU A 446 0.24 -0.29 -24.24
N GLU A 447 -0.71 -1.18 -23.93
CA GLU A 447 -1.15 -1.47 -22.56
C GLU A 447 -0.02 -2.10 -21.71
N GLU A 448 0.73 -3.03 -22.28
CA GLU A 448 1.91 -3.63 -21.62
C GLU A 448 2.99 -2.56 -21.35
N GLN A 449 3.30 -1.74 -22.35
CA GLN A 449 4.28 -0.66 -22.21
C GLN A 449 3.82 0.40 -21.19
N PHE A 450 2.52 0.70 -21.15
CA PHE A 450 1.94 1.58 -20.13
C PHE A 450 2.23 1.07 -18.72
N TYR A 451 1.97 -0.21 -18.44
CA TYR A 451 2.14 -0.75 -17.08
C TYR A 451 3.61 -0.76 -16.66
N ASP A 452 4.50 -1.17 -17.56
CA ASP A 452 5.95 -1.12 -17.30
C ASP A 452 6.43 0.30 -16.99
N LEU A 453 6.04 1.29 -17.79
CA LEU A 453 6.45 2.68 -17.59
C LEU A 453 5.90 3.24 -16.28
N LEU A 454 4.65 2.90 -15.92
CA LEU A 454 4.06 3.28 -14.65
C LEU A 454 4.88 2.74 -13.46
N LEU A 455 5.30 1.47 -13.52
CA LEU A 455 6.15 0.87 -12.49
C LEU A 455 7.53 1.51 -12.41
N LEU A 456 8.17 1.78 -13.56
CA LEU A 456 9.46 2.46 -13.59
C LEU A 456 9.37 3.88 -13.00
N MET A 457 8.26 4.58 -13.22
CA MET A 457 8.07 5.92 -12.66
C MET A 457 7.79 5.88 -11.16
N LYS A 458 7.01 4.91 -10.68
CA LYS A 458 6.84 4.66 -9.24
C LYS A 458 8.18 4.33 -8.57
N LEU A 459 8.99 3.49 -9.21
CA LEU A 459 10.35 3.17 -8.75
C LEU A 459 11.18 4.43 -8.56
N LEU A 460 11.25 5.30 -9.58
CA LEU A 460 12.00 6.56 -9.51
C LEU A 460 11.44 7.50 -8.44
N SER A 461 10.13 7.60 -8.29
CA SER A 461 9.48 8.42 -7.28
C SER A 461 9.80 7.95 -5.86
N HIS A 462 9.77 6.64 -5.61
CA HIS A 462 10.18 6.06 -4.32
C HIS A 462 11.65 6.33 -4.01
N MET A 463 12.54 6.24 -5.02
CA MET A 463 13.97 6.56 -4.84
C MET A 463 14.20 8.00 -4.37
N LEU A 464 13.43 8.95 -4.90
CA LEU A 464 13.53 10.36 -4.52
C LEU A 464 13.00 10.66 -3.12
N THR A 465 12.16 9.78 -2.56
CA THR A 465 11.57 9.97 -1.22
C THR A 465 12.65 10.01 -0.14
N GLN A 466 13.78 9.32 -0.33
CA GLN A 466 14.94 9.41 0.57
C GLN A 466 15.46 10.84 0.73
N ASP A 467 15.54 11.55 -0.39
CA ASP A 467 16.15 12.87 -0.43
C ASP A 467 15.22 13.89 0.23
N ILE A 468 13.90 13.74 0.13
CA ILE A 468 12.90 14.58 0.83
C ILE A 468 13.09 14.53 2.34
N LEU A 469 13.25 13.33 2.91
CA LEU A 469 13.40 13.14 4.36
C LEU A 469 14.75 13.64 4.86
N ASN A 470 15.79 13.61 4.03
CA ASN A 470 17.14 14.11 4.35
C ASN A 470 17.29 15.64 4.20
N LEU A 471 16.33 16.33 3.58
CA LEU A 471 16.33 17.79 3.38
C LEU A 471 15.93 18.60 4.63
N GLY A 472 15.76 17.96 5.78
CA GLY A 472 15.57 18.67 7.05
C GLY A 472 16.71 19.65 7.34
N PRO A 473 16.42 20.90 7.78
CA PRO A 473 17.43 21.94 7.96
C PRO A 473 18.56 21.55 8.94
N ASP A 474 18.28 20.68 9.91
CA ASP A 474 19.26 20.18 10.88
C ASP A 474 20.23 19.12 10.30
N VAL A 475 19.80 18.39 9.27
CA VAL A 475 20.61 17.33 8.62
C VAL A 475 21.49 17.92 7.52
N ILE A 476 21.05 18.98 6.82
CA ILE A 476 21.88 19.73 5.86
C ILE A 476 23.12 20.31 6.56
N ALA A 477 22.97 20.85 7.77
CA ALA A 477 24.09 21.34 8.57
C ALA A 477 25.08 20.23 8.97
N PHE A 478 24.58 19.03 9.25
CA PHE A 478 25.41 17.85 9.55
C PHE A 478 26.11 17.29 8.30
N LEU A 479 25.41 17.21 7.16
CA LEU A 479 25.96 16.76 5.89
C LEU A 479 27.01 17.74 5.36
N CYS A 480 26.81 19.06 5.48
CA CYS A 480 27.84 20.05 5.16
C CYS A 480 29.12 19.86 6.00
N ALA A 481 29.02 19.35 7.22
CA ALA A 481 30.19 19.01 8.05
C ALA A 481 30.85 17.68 7.65
N VAL A 482 30.08 16.71 7.12
CA VAL A 482 30.58 15.37 6.72
C VAL A 482 31.10 15.34 5.27
N LEU A 483 30.70 16.29 4.42
CA LEU A 483 31.12 16.37 3.01
C LEU A 483 32.62 16.71 2.80
N ILE A 484 33.39 16.92 3.87
CA ILE A 484 34.86 16.94 3.83
C ILE A 484 35.40 15.56 4.26
N SER A 485 34.92 14.48 3.63
CA SER A 485 35.54 13.16 3.79
C SER A 485 35.07 12.15 2.73
N ASP A 486 36.09 11.59 2.09
CA ASP A 486 36.16 10.38 1.25
C ASP A 486 35.65 10.39 -0.20
N GLY A 487 36.63 10.25 -1.11
CA GLY A 487 36.51 10.18 -2.57
C GLY A 487 36.11 8.80 -3.08
N THR A 488 34.92 8.35 -2.70
CA THR A 488 34.21 7.28 -3.43
C THR A 488 33.20 7.92 -4.38
N GLU A 489 33.04 7.40 -5.60
CA GLU A 489 31.98 7.82 -6.54
C GLU A 489 30.61 7.59 -5.87
N LYS A 490 30.05 8.64 -5.28
CA LYS A 490 28.73 8.63 -4.64
C LYS A 490 27.68 8.80 -5.73
N ILE A 491 26.80 7.82 -5.89
CA ILE A 491 25.64 7.91 -6.79
C ILE A 491 24.49 8.48 -5.96
N SER A 492 24.01 9.68 -6.28
CA SER A 492 22.86 10.25 -5.58
C SER A 492 21.54 9.71 -6.16
N ALA A 493 20.45 9.71 -5.36
CA ALA A 493 19.13 9.27 -5.86
C ALA A 493 18.65 10.17 -7.02
N GLY A 494 18.97 11.47 -6.96
CA GLY A 494 18.78 12.39 -8.08
C GLY A 494 19.52 11.98 -9.37
N ASP A 495 20.75 11.45 -9.29
CA ASP A 495 21.49 10.99 -10.49
C ASP A 495 20.82 9.79 -11.14
N VAL A 496 20.40 8.80 -10.34
CA VAL A 496 19.68 7.63 -10.83
C VAL A 496 18.34 8.02 -11.42
N THR A 497 17.65 8.97 -10.79
CA THR A 497 16.33 9.41 -11.25
C THR A 497 16.40 10.17 -12.55
N LEU A 498 17.37 11.07 -12.72
CA LEU A 498 17.58 11.74 -13.99
C LEU A 498 17.99 10.75 -15.08
N TYR A 499 18.83 9.77 -14.75
CA TYR A 499 19.17 8.70 -15.67
C TYR A 499 17.95 7.88 -16.07
N GLY A 500 17.09 7.52 -15.12
CA GLY A 500 15.83 6.82 -15.38
C GLY A 500 14.83 7.65 -16.18
N LEU A 501 14.71 8.95 -15.89
CA LEU A 501 13.91 9.87 -16.70
C LEU A 501 14.44 9.95 -18.13
N ASN A 502 15.76 9.98 -18.32
CA ASN A 502 16.36 9.96 -19.66
C ASN A 502 15.99 8.71 -20.46
N ILE A 503 15.72 7.60 -19.77
CA ILE A 503 15.27 6.33 -20.37
C ILE A 503 13.76 6.37 -20.67
N ILE A 504 12.97 6.90 -19.74
CA ILE A 504 11.50 6.90 -19.80
C ILE A 504 10.99 7.96 -20.79
N LEU A 505 11.60 9.15 -20.82
CA LEU A 505 11.15 10.29 -21.63
C LEU A 505 10.97 9.96 -23.13
N PRO A 506 11.91 9.26 -23.81
CA PRO A 506 11.71 8.87 -25.21
C PRO A 506 10.61 7.84 -25.43
N LEU A 507 10.22 7.09 -24.38
CA LEU A 507 9.21 6.03 -24.45
C LEU A 507 7.79 6.58 -24.19
N ILE A 508 7.67 7.73 -23.53
CA ILE A 508 6.39 8.39 -23.28
C ILE A 508 5.92 9.07 -24.56
N THR A 509 4.78 8.63 -25.08
CA THR A 509 4.09 9.23 -26.22
C THR A 509 2.84 9.95 -25.76
N VAL A 510 2.30 10.83 -26.62
CA VAL A 510 1.03 11.54 -26.34
C VAL A 510 -0.13 10.57 -26.15
N GLU A 511 -0.12 9.42 -26.82
CA GLU A 511 -1.14 8.38 -26.65
C GLU A 511 -1.06 7.71 -25.27
N LEU A 512 0.15 7.45 -24.76
CA LEU A 512 0.35 6.89 -23.42
C LEU A 512 -0.05 7.89 -22.31
N LEU A 513 0.13 9.19 -22.52
CA LEU A 513 -0.31 10.20 -21.57
C LEU A 513 -1.83 10.37 -21.50
N LYS A 514 -2.62 9.72 -22.37
CA LYS A 514 -4.08 9.65 -22.22
C LYS A 514 -4.50 8.78 -21.03
N PHE A 515 -3.63 7.89 -20.55
CA PHE A 515 -3.90 7.11 -19.35
C PHE A 515 -3.67 7.99 -18.10
N PRO A 516 -4.72 8.28 -17.30
CA PRO A 516 -4.63 9.29 -16.23
C PRO A 516 -3.55 8.99 -15.20
N SER A 517 -3.44 7.74 -14.74
CA SER A 517 -2.47 7.35 -13.72
C SER A 517 -1.01 7.52 -14.17
N LEU A 518 -0.71 7.26 -15.45
CA LEU A 518 0.64 7.46 -15.99
C LEU A 518 0.95 8.95 -16.16
N CYS A 519 -0.01 9.71 -16.67
CA CYS A 519 0.12 11.15 -16.81
C CYS A 519 0.38 11.82 -15.46
N GLU A 520 -0.42 11.49 -14.45
CA GLU A 520 -0.30 12.04 -13.10
C GLU A 520 1.08 11.73 -12.49
N GLU A 521 1.51 10.47 -12.50
CA GLU A 521 2.82 10.08 -11.98
C GLU A 521 3.98 10.73 -12.75
N TYR A 522 3.81 11.00 -14.05
CA TYR A 522 4.82 11.68 -14.86
C TYR A 522 5.01 13.11 -14.44
N PHE A 523 3.91 13.86 -14.33
CA PHE A 523 4.00 15.26 -13.96
C PHE A 523 4.41 15.42 -12.49
N LYS A 524 4.02 14.51 -11.59
CA LYS A 524 4.55 14.48 -10.21
C LYS A 524 6.07 14.34 -10.20
N LEU A 525 6.61 13.34 -10.91
CA LEU A 525 8.05 13.08 -10.98
C LEU A 525 8.81 14.22 -11.65
N SER A 526 8.28 14.76 -12.76
CA SER A 526 8.87 15.89 -13.48
C SER A 526 8.94 17.14 -12.61
N THR A 527 7.85 17.45 -11.89
CA THR A 527 7.77 18.58 -10.96
C THR A 527 8.78 18.44 -9.85
N PHE A 528 8.84 17.26 -9.24
CA PHE A 528 9.78 16.98 -8.17
C PHE A 528 11.23 17.24 -8.60
N VAL A 529 11.62 16.73 -9.76
CA VAL A 529 12.99 16.88 -10.26
C VAL A 529 13.31 18.34 -10.59
N CYS A 530 12.33 19.11 -11.08
CA CYS A 530 12.47 20.56 -11.28
C CYS A 530 12.61 21.34 -9.97
N GLU A 531 11.94 20.92 -8.91
CA GLU A 531 11.97 21.58 -7.60
C GLU A 531 13.25 21.27 -6.81
N VAL A 532 13.67 20.00 -6.80
CA VAL A 532 14.76 19.53 -5.94
C VAL A 532 16.12 19.53 -6.63
N TYR A 533 16.18 19.29 -7.95
CA TYR A 533 17.43 19.25 -8.72
C TYR A 533 17.43 20.13 -9.98
N PRO A 534 17.03 21.42 -9.90
CA PRO A 534 16.97 22.31 -11.06
C PRO A 534 18.32 22.42 -11.78
N GLU A 535 19.42 22.41 -11.04
CA GLU A 535 20.78 22.48 -11.59
C GLU A 535 21.08 21.31 -12.54
N LYS A 536 20.57 20.12 -12.21
CA LYS A 536 20.77 18.92 -13.01
C LYS A 536 19.84 18.87 -14.21
N VAL A 537 18.61 19.41 -14.10
CA VAL A 537 17.69 19.58 -15.23
C VAL A 537 18.31 20.50 -16.29
N VAL A 538 18.93 21.59 -15.87
CA VAL A 538 19.63 22.52 -16.79
C VAL A 538 20.87 21.86 -17.41
N ALA A 539 21.47 20.87 -16.76
CA ALA A 539 22.61 20.12 -17.29
C ALA A 539 22.23 18.94 -18.22
N LEU A 540 20.94 18.66 -18.42
CA LEU A 540 20.49 17.56 -19.30
C LEU A 540 20.93 17.75 -20.76
N PRO A 541 21.14 16.65 -21.52
CA PRO A 541 21.38 16.71 -22.97
C PRO A 541 20.25 17.43 -23.72
N ASP A 542 20.59 18.15 -24.79
CA ASP A 542 19.66 19.07 -25.47
C ASP A 542 18.36 18.41 -25.93
N GLY A 543 18.42 17.17 -26.46
CA GLY A 543 17.22 16.44 -26.88
C GLY A 543 16.27 16.13 -25.72
N LEU A 544 16.80 15.75 -24.56
CA LEU A 544 16.01 15.38 -23.39
C LEU A 544 15.46 16.60 -22.66
N PHE A 545 16.27 17.66 -22.58
CA PHE A 545 15.80 18.95 -22.09
C PHE A 545 14.68 19.50 -22.96
N HIS A 546 14.83 19.47 -24.29
CA HIS A 546 13.78 19.91 -25.20
C HIS A 546 12.50 19.09 -25.03
N ASN A 547 12.61 17.77 -24.94
CA ASN A 547 11.46 16.89 -24.71
C ASN A 547 10.75 17.23 -23.39
N MET A 548 11.50 17.40 -22.29
CA MET A 548 10.93 17.76 -21.00
C MET A 548 10.21 19.12 -21.05
N MET A 549 10.82 20.14 -21.67
CA MET A 549 10.19 21.46 -21.82
C MET A 549 8.94 21.39 -22.71
N SER A 550 8.98 20.61 -23.79
CA SER A 550 7.82 20.36 -24.65
C SER A 550 6.69 19.70 -23.87
N THR A 551 6.97 18.69 -23.04
CA THR A 551 5.94 18.05 -22.22
C THR A 551 5.33 18.99 -21.18
N LEU A 552 6.13 19.88 -20.56
CA LEU A 552 5.62 20.92 -19.67
C LEU A 552 4.70 21.91 -20.41
N GLU A 553 5.02 22.28 -21.65
CA GLU A 553 4.12 23.10 -22.50
C GLU A 553 2.80 22.40 -22.82
N VAL A 554 2.84 21.11 -23.16
CA VAL A 554 1.63 20.31 -23.40
C VAL A 554 0.80 20.20 -22.12
N GLY A 555 1.45 20.03 -20.96
CA GLY A 555 0.85 20.01 -19.63
C GLY A 555 0.01 21.24 -19.31
N LEU A 556 0.40 22.41 -19.82
CA LEU A 556 -0.31 23.68 -19.62
C LEU A 556 -1.55 23.86 -20.51
N SER A 557 -1.62 23.17 -21.66
CA SER A 557 -2.59 23.46 -22.72
C SER A 557 -3.65 22.37 -22.91
N ASN A 558 -3.30 21.10 -22.63
CA ASN A 558 -4.08 19.94 -23.09
C ASN A 558 -4.66 19.05 -21.98
N TYR A 559 -4.34 19.31 -20.70
CA TYR A 559 -4.71 18.45 -19.57
C TYR A 559 -5.53 19.20 -18.51
N ASP A 560 -5.93 18.50 -17.45
CA ASP A 560 -6.69 19.06 -16.33
C ASP A 560 -5.91 20.11 -15.52
N SER A 561 -6.60 20.71 -14.55
CA SER A 561 -6.05 21.75 -13.68
C SER A 561 -4.88 21.24 -12.81
N ASP A 562 -4.86 19.97 -12.41
CA ASP A 562 -3.81 19.43 -11.55
C ASP A 562 -2.50 19.26 -12.34
N ILE A 563 -2.57 18.75 -13.56
CA ILE A 563 -1.42 18.68 -14.48
C ILE A 563 -0.91 20.08 -14.84
N SER A 564 -1.83 21.01 -15.12
CA SER A 564 -1.49 22.41 -15.42
C SER A 564 -0.77 23.07 -14.25
N LYS A 565 -1.25 22.83 -13.02
CA LYS A 565 -0.62 23.30 -11.79
C LYS A 565 0.81 22.77 -11.63
N MET A 566 1.00 21.45 -11.76
CA MET A 566 2.33 20.81 -11.68
C MET A 566 3.29 21.36 -12.73
N SER A 567 2.81 21.61 -13.95
CA SER A 567 3.60 22.21 -15.02
C SER A 567 4.02 23.65 -14.71
N LEU A 568 3.11 24.46 -14.15
CA LEU A 568 3.42 25.83 -13.70
C LEU A 568 4.42 25.84 -12.54
N GLU A 569 4.27 24.94 -11.57
CA GLU A 569 5.19 24.79 -10.43
C GLU A 569 6.60 24.38 -10.90
N SER A 570 6.68 23.43 -11.83
CA SER A 570 7.93 23.01 -12.48
C SER A 570 8.64 24.19 -13.16
N VAL A 571 7.91 24.93 -13.99
CA VAL A 571 8.43 26.11 -14.70
C VAL A 571 8.88 27.18 -13.71
N ALA A 572 8.08 27.48 -12.67
CA ALA A 572 8.46 28.44 -11.65
C ALA A 572 9.81 28.06 -11.01
N SER A 573 9.95 26.82 -10.53
CA SER A 573 11.15 26.36 -9.82
C SER A 573 12.41 26.43 -10.68
N LEU A 574 12.34 26.01 -11.95
CA LEU A 574 13.48 26.10 -12.88
C LEU A 574 13.90 27.56 -13.14
N ILE A 575 12.93 28.45 -13.34
CA ILE A 575 13.21 29.85 -13.65
C ILE A 575 13.71 30.60 -12.40
N GLU A 576 13.23 30.24 -11.22
CA GLU A 576 13.72 30.77 -9.96
C GLU A 576 15.19 30.39 -9.71
N HIS A 577 15.57 29.14 -10.00
CA HIS A 577 16.97 28.72 -9.95
C HIS A 577 17.83 29.49 -10.97
N PHE A 578 17.36 29.61 -12.22
CA PHE A 578 18.02 30.40 -13.26
C PHE A 578 18.26 31.85 -12.83
N PHE A 579 17.25 32.50 -12.22
CA PHE A 579 17.37 33.88 -11.75
C PHE A 579 18.39 34.04 -10.62
N LYS A 580 18.48 33.07 -9.71
CA LYS A 580 19.36 33.12 -8.53
C LYS A 580 20.82 32.85 -8.87
N GLU A 581 21.10 31.82 -9.68
CA GLU A 581 22.45 31.27 -9.82
C GLU A 581 23.11 31.52 -11.19
N MET A 582 22.32 31.80 -12.24
CA MET A 582 22.82 31.83 -13.63
C MET A 582 22.83 33.23 -14.26
N ARG A 583 22.82 34.29 -13.43
CA ARG A 583 22.69 35.68 -13.89
C ARG A 583 23.93 36.24 -14.61
N GLU A 584 25.12 35.80 -14.23
CA GLU A 584 26.37 36.34 -14.76
C GLU A 584 26.75 35.79 -16.14
N ASN A 585 26.33 34.56 -16.47
CA ASN A 585 26.51 33.93 -17.78
C ASN A 585 25.33 32.98 -18.11
N PRO A 586 24.19 33.51 -18.56
CA PRO A 586 23.00 32.68 -18.81
C PRO A 586 23.21 31.78 -20.04
N PRO A 587 22.97 30.46 -19.93
CA PRO A 587 22.96 29.57 -21.09
C PRO A 587 21.92 30.03 -22.13
N GLN A 588 22.28 30.03 -23.42
CA GLN A 588 21.37 30.47 -24.49
C GLN A 588 20.04 29.68 -24.49
N ARG A 589 20.10 28.36 -24.28
CA ARG A 589 18.91 27.50 -24.14
C ARG A 589 17.95 27.98 -23.04
N MET A 590 18.46 28.44 -21.90
CA MET A 590 17.60 28.92 -20.81
C MET A 590 16.94 30.24 -21.16
N LEU A 591 17.63 31.13 -21.88
CA LEU A 591 17.03 32.37 -22.36
C LEU A 591 15.90 32.13 -23.36
N GLU A 592 16.04 31.12 -24.23
CA GLU A 592 15.00 30.70 -25.17
C GLU A 592 13.78 30.14 -24.43
N ILE A 593 13.99 29.26 -23.45
CA ILE A 593 12.92 28.71 -22.59
C ILE A 593 12.21 29.80 -21.80
N VAL A 594 12.94 30.74 -21.19
CA VAL A 594 12.33 31.88 -20.49
C VAL A 594 11.44 32.68 -21.43
N ARG A 595 11.89 32.97 -22.66
CA ARG A 595 11.07 33.71 -23.64
C ARG A 595 9.84 32.92 -24.06
N HIS A 596 10.01 31.63 -24.33
CA HIS A 596 8.94 30.74 -24.77
C HIS A 596 7.83 30.64 -23.71
N PHE A 597 8.16 30.22 -22.49
CA PHE A 597 7.17 30.10 -21.41
C PHE A 597 6.61 31.45 -20.97
N LEU A 598 7.37 32.54 -21.05
CA LEU A 598 6.84 33.87 -20.79
C LEU A 598 5.73 34.23 -21.78
N ARG A 599 5.92 33.93 -23.07
CA ARG A 599 4.86 34.14 -24.09
C ARG A 599 3.68 33.20 -23.87
N LEU A 600 3.93 31.94 -23.58
CA LEU A 600 2.89 30.92 -23.39
C LEU A 600 2.01 31.29 -22.19
N ILE A 601 2.60 31.53 -21.02
CA ILE A 601 1.85 31.90 -19.80
C ILE A 601 1.18 33.27 -19.97
N PHE A 602 1.80 34.23 -20.68
CA PHE A 602 1.16 35.51 -21.02
C PHE A 602 -0.14 35.27 -21.82
N ASN A 603 -0.11 34.42 -22.84
CA ASN A 603 -1.30 34.10 -23.64
C ASN A 603 -2.34 33.33 -22.82
N MET A 604 -1.92 32.30 -22.10
CA MET A 604 -2.78 31.47 -21.24
C MET A 604 -3.54 32.33 -20.22
N VAL A 605 -2.85 33.23 -19.51
CA VAL A 605 -3.43 34.05 -18.44
C VAL A 605 -4.30 35.19 -18.99
N LEU A 606 -3.92 35.80 -20.11
CA LEU A 606 -4.53 37.05 -20.60
C LEU A 606 -5.51 36.88 -21.75
N LEU A 607 -5.21 35.98 -22.69
CA LEU A 607 -5.93 35.84 -23.95
C LEU A 607 -6.93 34.68 -23.93
N GLU A 608 -6.65 33.64 -23.16
CA GLU A 608 -7.44 32.42 -23.09
C GLU A 608 -8.40 32.40 -21.87
N SER A 609 -9.30 31.41 -21.85
CA SER A 609 -10.16 31.16 -20.68
C SER A 609 -9.33 30.57 -19.54
N PHE A 610 -8.73 31.43 -18.73
CA PHE A 610 -7.90 31.01 -17.60
C PHE A 610 -8.72 30.60 -16.37
N ASP A 611 -8.41 29.43 -15.80
CA ASP A 611 -8.96 28.92 -14.55
C ASP A 611 -8.38 29.67 -13.34
N MET A 612 -9.23 30.22 -12.49
CA MET A 612 -8.81 31.00 -11.33
C MET A 612 -8.18 30.15 -10.23
N ASP A 613 -8.43 28.84 -10.21
CA ASP A 613 -7.80 27.92 -9.27
C ASP A 613 -6.28 27.83 -9.52
N LEU A 614 -5.84 28.08 -10.75
CA LEU A 614 -4.43 28.14 -11.17
C LEU A 614 -3.76 29.49 -10.89
N LEU A 615 -4.47 30.47 -10.32
CA LEU A 615 -3.93 31.83 -10.14
C LEU A 615 -2.64 31.83 -9.32
N GLN A 616 -2.56 31.04 -8.25
CA GLN A 616 -1.37 30.98 -7.40
C GLN A 616 -0.14 30.44 -8.16
N PRO A 617 -0.16 29.21 -8.71
CA PRO A 617 1.00 28.67 -9.42
C PRO A 617 1.35 29.50 -10.68
N ALA A 618 0.34 29.98 -11.41
CA ALA A 618 0.57 30.84 -12.58
C ALA A 618 1.22 32.16 -12.21
N SER A 619 0.80 32.79 -11.10
CA SER A 619 1.40 34.04 -10.63
C SER A 619 2.88 33.86 -10.26
N CYS A 620 3.25 32.73 -9.63
CA CYS A 620 4.63 32.42 -9.28
C CYS A 620 5.50 32.27 -10.54
N ALA A 621 5.07 31.42 -11.48
CA ALA A 621 5.78 31.19 -12.73
C ALA A 621 5.91 32.47 -13.56
N PHE A 622 4.81 33.20 -13.72
CA PHE A 622 4.78 34.42 -14.51
C PHE A 622 5.66 35.51 -13.92
N HIS A 623 5.63 35.70 -12.60
CA HIS A 623 6.50 36.64 -11.92
C HIS A 623 7.98 36.27 -12.09
N ALA A 624 8.33 34.98 -11.94
CA ALA A 624 9.69 34.49 -12.12
C ALA A 624 10.21 34.75 -13.54
N LEU A 625 9.38 34.53 -14.55
CA LEU A 625 9.69 34.78 -15.96
C LEU A 625 9.85 36.27 -16.26
N ILE A 626 8.97 37.14 -15.74
CA ILE A 626 9.09 38.60 -15.88
C ILE A 626 10.39 39.10 -15.25
N CYS A 627 10.72 38.63 -14.04
CA CYS A 627 11.97 39.00 -13.37
C CYS A 627 13.19 38.58 -14.20
N SER A 628 13.12 37.45 -14.88
CA SER A 628 14.22 36.88 -15.68
C SER A 628 14.39 37.52 -17.06
N ASN A 629 13.32 38.05 -17.69
CA ASN A 629 13.41 38.73 -18.99
C ASN A 629 12.40 39.88 -19.16
N GLN A 630 12.64 40.99 -18.48
CA GLN A 630 11.77 42.18 -18.50
C GLN A 630 11.67 42.84 -19.88
N GLY A 631 12.76 42.80 -20.66
CA GLY A 631 12.78 43.38 -22.01
C GLY A 631 11.75 42.71 -22.91
N TYR A 632 11.73 41.38 -22.93
CA TYR A 632 10.78 40.61 -23.72
C TYR A 632 9.34 40.74 -23.21
N TYR A 633 9.10 40.77 -21.90
CA TYR A 633 7.78 41.08 -21.34
C TYR A 633 7.25 42.43 -21.85
N THR A 634 8.10 43.46 -21.85
CA THR A 634 7.72 44.79 -22.33
C THR A 634 7.38 44.79 -23.82
N GLU A 635 8.09 43.99 -24.62
CA GLU A 635 7.78 43.79 -26.05
C GLU A 635 6.42 43.12 -26.25
N LEU A 636 6.10 42.08 -25.47
CA LEU A 636 4.79 41.42 -25.50
C LEU A 636 3.64 42.38 -25.15
N VAL A 637 3.81 43.18 -24.10
CA VAL A 637 2.82 44.19 -23.69
C VAL A 637 2.63 45.24 -24.80
N ARG A 638 3.73 45.77 -25.37
CA ARG A 638 3.65 46.73 -26.49
C ARG A 638 2.98 46.14 -27.71
N SER A 639 3.30 44.89 -28.04
CA SER A 639 2.66 44.17 -29.14
C SER A 639 1.15 44.05 -28.90
N LEU A 640 0.73 43.62 -27.72
CA LEU A 640 -0.69 43.50 -27.37
C LEU A 640 -1.43 44.84 -27.47
N LEU A 641 -0.82 45.93 -26.99
CA LEU A 641 -1.37 47.29 -27.06
C LEU A 641 -1.49 47.81 -28.50
N ALA A 642 -0.52 47.49 -29.36
CA ALA A 642 -0.51 47.89 -30.76
C ALA A 642 -1.58 47.16 -31.60
N HIS A 643 -1.96 45.95 -31.21
CA HIS A 643 -3.01 45.18 -31.89
C HIS A 643 -4.44 45.62 -31.47
N GLN A 644 -4.59 46.53 -30.50
CA GLN A 644 -5.91 47.03 -30.10
C GLN A 644 -6.40 48.11 -31.06
N GLY A 645 -7.56 47.87 -31.70
CA GLY A 645 -8.19 48.84 -32.60
C GLY A 645 -8.88 50.01 -31.90
N ASP A 646 -9.26 49.86 -30.62
CA ASP A 646 -9.95 50.89 -29.84
C ASP A 646 -8.97 51.62 -28.89
N PRO A 647 -8.76 52.94 -29.05
CA PRO A 647 -7.87 53.72 -28.19
C PRO A 647 -8.31 53.75 -26.71
N VAL A 648 -9.60 53.57 -26.42
CA VAL A 648 -10.11 53.52 -25.04
C VAL A 648 -9.70 52.22 -24.35
N ILE A 649 -9.78 51.09 -25.08
CA ILE A 649 -9.32 49.78 -24.58
C ILE A 649 -7.80 49.80 -24.39
N SER A 650 -7.07 50.38 -25.35
CA SER A 650 -5.61 50.52 -25.26
C SER A 650 -5.17 51.34 -24.03
N GLN A 651 -5.84 52.47 -23.73
CA GLN A 651 -5.56 53.26 -22.52
C GLN A 651 -5.89 52.50 -21.23
N ARG A 652 -7.02 51.79 -21.17
CA ARG A 652 -7.39 50.98 -20.00
C ARG A 652 -6.39 49.85 -19.77
N LEU A 653 -5.92 49.21 -20.84
CA LEU A 653 -4.89 48.17 -20.77
C LEU A 653 -3.57 48.69 -20.27
N LEU A 654 -3.12 49.82 -20.80
CA LEU A 654 -1.88 50.47 -20.36
C LEU A 654 -1.95 50.79 -18.86
N GLY A 655 -3.07 51.33 -18.38
CA GLY A 655 -3.31 51.57 -16.95
C GLY A 655 -3.29 50.29 -16.11
N ALA A 656 -3.89 49.20 -16.59
CA ALA A 656 -3.88 47.92 -15.91
C ALA A 656 -2.46 47.30 -15.84
N PHE A 657 -1.68 47.35 -16.93
CA PHE A 657 -0.29 46.87 -16.92
C PHE A 657 0.62 47.70 -16.00
N HIS A 658 0.37 49.01 -15.86
CA HIS A 658 1.05 49.84 -14.87
C HIS A 658 0.73 49.44 -13.42
N GLN A 659 -0.48 48.95 -13.15
CA GLN A 659 -0.85 48.39 -11.84
C GLN A 659 -0.27 47.00 -11.62
N LEU A 660 -0.16 46.19 -12.67
CA LEU A 660 0.39 44.83 -12.62
C LEU A 660 1.88 44.85 -12.26
N THR A 661 2.65 45.68 -12.96
CA THR A 661 4.09 45.88 -12.74
C THR A 661 4.40 47.37 -12.50
N PRO A 662 4.17 47.87 -11.27
CA PRO A 662 4.46 49.25 -10.89
C PRO A 662 5.96 49.59 -10.99
N SER A 663 6.29 50.84 -11.30
CA SER A 663 7.69 51.30 -11.47
C SER A 663 8.52 51.23 -10.19
N ASP A 664 7.86 51.21 -9.03
CA ASP A 664 8.42 51.10 -7.69
C ASP A 664 8.54 49.64 -7.19
N MET A 665 8.00 48.68 -7.93
CA MET A 665 8.11 47.27 -7.58
C MET A 665 9.54 46.77 -7.78
N LYS A 666 10.19 46.36 -6.68
CA LYS A 666 11.47 45.67 -6.77
C LYS A 666 11.24 44.29 -7.41
N LEU A 667 11.86 44.07 -8.57
CA LEU A 667 11.83 42.79 -9.28
C LEU A 667 12.76 41.80 -8.58
N SER A 668 12.29 41.24 -7.46
CA SER A 668 12.95 40.21 -6.68
C SER A 668 12.01 39.04 -6.43
N LEU A 669 12.57 37.84 -6.29
CA LEU A 669 11.81 36.60 -6.06
C LEU A 669 11.56 36.30 -4.58
N ASP A 670 11.53 37.32 -3.74
CA ASP A 670 11.23 37.16 -2.32
C ASP A 670 9.72 36.97 -2.09
N LYS A 671 9.38 36.38 -0.93
CA LYS A 671 8.00 36.00 -0.59
C LYS A 671 7.04 37.20 -0.62
N HIS A 672 7.51 38.39 -0.25
CA HIS A 672 6.70 39.61 -0.26
C HIS A 672 6.36 40.04 -1.70
N SER A 673 7.36 40.11 -2.59
CA SER A 673 7.15 40.52 -3.99
C SER A 673 6.27 39.54 -4.76
N LYS A 674 6.42 38.22 -4.54
CA LYS A 674 5.51 37.21 -5.12
C LYS A 674 4.06 37.40 -4.65
N ALA A 675 3.84 37.62 -3.36
CA ALA A 675 2.51 37.83 -2.81
C ALA A 675 1.87 39.14 -3.32
N GLN A 676 2.67 40.21 -3.46
CA GLN A 676 2.22 41.47 -4.04
C GLN A 676 1.85 41.30 -5.52
N PHE A 677 2.70 40.63 -6.32
CA PHE A 677 2.41 40.37 -7.72
C PHE A 677 1.12 39.56 -7.91
N ARG A 678 0.90 38.51 -7.10
CA ARG A 678 -0.34 37.72 -7.14
C ARG A 678 -1.58 38.59 -6.93
N ARG A 679 -1.58 39.47 -5.92
CA ARG A 679 -2.71 40.38 -5.65
C ARG A 679 -2.94 41.36 -6.81
N ASN A 680 -1.85 41.87 -7.38
CA ASN A 680 -1.92 42.74 -8.55
C ASN A 680 -2.49 42.00 -9.77
N LEU A 681 -2.07 40.74 -9.98
CA LEU A 681 -2.55 39.91 -11.07
C LEU A 681 -4.04 39.56 -10.92
N ASP A 682 -4.49 39.24 -9.71
CA ASP A 682 -5.91 39.00 -9.42
C ASP A 682 -6.76 40.23 -9.79
N THR A 683 -6.35 41.40 -9.29
CA THR A 683 -6.99 42.69 -9.60
C THR A 683 -6.95 43.00 -11.10
N PHE A 684 -5.82 42.72 -11.74
CA PHE A 684 -5.64 42.89 -13.18
C PHE A 684 -6.64 42.03 -13.96
N LEU A 685 -6.74 40.73 -13.63
CA LEU A 685 -7.60 39.79 -14.34
C LEU A 685 -9.08 40.13 -14.17
N ALA A 686 -9.49 40.50 -12.96
CA ALA A 686 -10.85 40.98 -12.68
C ALA A 686 -11.23 42.20 -13.53
N ASN A 687 -10.27 43.10 -13.76
CA ASN A 687 -10.50 44.32 -14.52
C ASN A 687 -10.42 44.10 -16.04
N VAL A 688 -9.51 43.25 -16.52
CA VAL A 688 -9.10 43.18 -17.92
C VAL A 688 -9.83 42.09 -18.72
N LYS A 689 -10.07 40.90 -18.14
CA LYS A 689 -10.63 39.77 -18.89
C LYS A 689 -11.97 40.08 -19.56
N GLY A 690 -12.82 40.85 -18.90
CA GLY A 690 -14.18 41.15 -19.37
C GLY A 690 -14.25 41.91 -20.71
N PHE A 691 -13.19 42.61 -21.10
CA PHE A 691 -13.13 43.32 -22.38
C PHE A 691 -12.00 42.84 -23.30
N LEU A 692 -11.03 42.06 -22.80
CA LEU A 692 -9.95 41.50 -23.60
C LEU A 692 -10.31 40.16 -24.26
N CYS A 693 -11.14 39.34 -23.61
CA CYS A 693 -11.59 38.03 -24.11
C CYS A 693 -12.94 38.08 -24.86
N ARG A 694 -13.36 39.24 -25.39
CA ARG A 694 -14.54 39.30 -26.26
C ARG A 694 -14.18 38.67 -27.61
N LYS A 695 -14.84 37.54 -27.91
CA LYS A 695 -14.82 36.88 -29.22
C LYS A 695 -15.20 37.83 -30.35
#